data_AF-A0A2X0U0Z8-F1
#
_entry.id   AF-A0A2X0U0Z8-F1
#
_cell.length_a   1.000
_cell.length_b   1.000
_cell.length_c   1.000
_cell.angle_alpha   90.00
_cell.angle_beta   90.00
_cell.angle_gamma   90.00
#
_symmetry.space_group_name_H-M   'P 1'
#
loop_
_entity.id
_entity.type
_entity.pdbx_description
1 polymer ?
#
loop_
_entity_poly.entity_id
_entity_poly.type
_entity_poly.pdbx_seq_one_letter_code
_entity_poly.pdbx_strand_id
1 'polypeptide(L)'
;MDPRFSRAYGALAGLALGDALGMPTQAMSPEQIRAVYGRITGLVDADASQPYAPGMPAGSVTDDTEQALLVASLLVRGRGSASGRVALDAGEFADALLDWEDSMIERGSLDLLGPSTKAALERVRTGEDPLTVGGAGTTNGAAMRVTPIGIAMSTADPEAFADAVWSTCQVTHATHQGFHSAALVAAAVSMGIDAARSTTPDLRSLLWKALTFVDSLPERGAWTPDPDVVAATRRAMQLVANPASSSLECLVEQVGTSVASAQAIPMAFALLARDPSPQALLDAANIGGDTDTIGAIAGAILGAVLGFEVFVGRGLAQVELASHLDLPSVALELLELRSAHEPAASAPTSPETEGASEAASPEAPTPVSSSDPGAGRVVLMGQILVDRVLQGARPIHGGGSEWARDGGTHVGGGFNALVAARRMGAEAVSLSPIGTGPHASLITDALAREGIVDAGPHVEGVDNGFCIALIDRRAERTFISTKGAETMTPASAWADFVRTMSPDDVLYIDGYLMDHPANREAAEAALRVLPEGVRVLLDVSPVIGIPESLPTHHAIISMNSVEARAIAKQSRLDGYLPFDSLSCLLAQTLGGDTLIRLGASGACFARSVGPDSETSAVHIPTPTVDAVDTNGAGDAHSGVLAASLAQGIPLERALVLANCAGALASTVVGPASCPTREDIEAAADALSESGN
;
A
#
# COMPACT_ATOMS: atom_id res chain seq x y z
N MET A 1 -18.36 3.96 9.42
CA MET A 1 -17.51 2.84 8.99
C MET A 1 -18.38 1.61 8.76
N ASP A 2 -18.20 0.96 7.62
CA ASP A 2 -18.78 -0.35 7.32
C ASP A 2 -18.41 -1.34 8.45
N PRO A 3 -19.39 -2.00 9.10
CA PRO A 3 -19.11 -3.05 10.09
C PRO A 3 -18.19 -4.16 9.56
N ARG A 4 -18.16 -4.41 8.24
CA ARG A 4 -17.29 -5.40 7.61
C ARG A 4 -15.83 -4.97 7.63
N PHE A 5 -15.53 -3.67 7.58
CA PHE A 5 -14.14 -3.18 7.65
C PHE A 5 -13.46 -3.56 8.97
N SER A 6 -14.11 -3.28 10.11
CA SER A 6 -13.54 -3.62 11.43
C SER A 6 -13.26 -5.12 11.54
N ARG A 7 -14.07 -5.97 10.91
CA ARG A 7 -13.90 -7.43 10.88
C ARG A 7 -12.87 -7.93 9.88
N ALA A 8 -12.81 -7.36 8.69
CA ALA A 8 -11.78 -7.68 7.70
C ALA A 8 -10.39 -7.28 8.22
N TYR A 9 -10.26 -6.06 8.74
CA TYR A 9 -9.05 -5.63 9.43
C TYR A 9 -8.79 -6.49 10.66
N GLY A 10 -9.83 -6.80 11.45
CA GLY A 10 -9.75 -7.71 12.58
C GLY A 10 -9.19 -9.07 12.21
N ALA A 11 -9.59 -9.64 11.07
CA ALA A 11 -9.09 -10.92 10.60
C ALA A 11 -7.58 -10.86 10.28
N LEU A 12 -7.12 -9.84 9.57
CA LEU A 12 -5.69 -9.67 9.28
C LEU A 12 -4.88 -9.32 10.54
N ALA A 13 -5.41 -8.47 11.41
CA ALA A 13 -4.79 -8.07 12.68
C ALA A 13 -4.68 -9.26 13.63
N GLY A 14 -5.73 -10.08 13.71
CA GLY A 14 -5.75 -11.28 14.53
C GLY A 14 -4.79 -12.34 14.01
N LEU A 15 -4.71 -12.53 12.67
CA LEU A 15 -3.71 -13.37 12.03
C LEU A 15 -2.29 -12.95 12.47
N ALA A 16 -1.92 -11.69 12.24
CA ALA A 16 -0.61 -11.15 12.55
C ALA A 16 -0.28 -11.20 14.04
N LEU A 17 -1.24 -10.89 14.92
CA LEU A 17 -1.03 -10.93 16.36
C LEU A 17 -0.88 -12.36 16.89
N GLY A 18 -1.67 -13.30 16.38
CA GLY A 18 -1.60 -14.70 16.75
C GLY A 18 -0.27 -15.34 16.34
N ASP A 19 0.15 -15.08 15.11
CA ASP A 19 1.46 -15.42 14.55
C ASP A 19 2.58 -14.87 15.47
N ALA A 20 2.63 -13.55 15.68
CA ALA A 20 3.70 -12.92 16.46
C ALA A 20 3.75 -13.36 17.93
N LEU A 21 2.62 -13.79 18.52
CA LEU A 21 2.59 -14.38 19.86
C LEU A 21 3.16 -15.81 19.89
N GLY A 22 2.93 -16.59 18.84
CA GLY A 22 3.41 -17.97 18.72
C GLY A 22 4.85 -18.07 18.23
N MET A 23 5.33 -17.11 17.43
CA MET A 23 6.68 -17.04 16.84
C MET A 23 7.83 -17.43 17.80
N PRO A 24 7.92 -16.91 19.05
CA PRO A 24 9.03 -17.26 19.95
C PRO A 24 8.99 -18.71 20.46
N THR A 25 7.88 -19.43 20.26
CA THR A 25 7.59 -20.75 20.85
C THR A 25 7.36 -21.87 19.84
N GLN A 26 7.31 -21.56 18.54
CA GLN A 26 7.11 -22.57 17.51
C GLN A 26 8.21 -23.66 17.58
N ALA A 27 7.80 -24.90 17.32
CA ALA A 27 8.53 -26.15 17.51
C ALA A 27 9.13 -26.43 18.89
N MET A 28 8.81 -25.64 19.91
CA MET A 28 9.16 -25.96 21.30
C MET A 28 8.11 -26.89 21.92
N SER A 29 8.54 -27.74 22.85
CA SER A 29 7.63 -28.47 23.74
C SER A 29 7.07 -27.54 24.83
N PRO A 30 5.90 -27.88 25.43
CA PRO A 30 5.38 -27.14 26.59
C PRO A 30 6.39 -26.99 27.75
N GLU A 31 7.25 -27.98 27.98
CA GLU A 31 8.30 -27.94 28.99
C GLU A 31 9.40 -26.96 28.63
N GLN A 32 9.81 -26.92 27.36
CA GLN A 32 10.80 -25.96 26.86
C GLN A 32 10.27 -24.53 26.97
N ILE A 33 9.01 -24.29 26.58
CA ILE A 33 8.36 -22.97 26.71
C ILE A 33 8.34 -22.54 28.18
N ARG A 34 7.95 -23.43 29.09
CA ARG A 34 7.97 -23.16 30.54
C ARG A 34 9.37 -22.89 31.08
N ALA A 35 10.39 -23.57 30.57
CA ALA A 35 11.76 -23.40 31.02
C ALA A 35 12.37 -22.07 30.56
N VAL A 36 12.07 -21.64 29.32
CA VAL A 36 12.66 -20.43 28.71
C VAL A 36 11.85 -19.18 29.08
N TYR A 37 10.52 -19.23 28.92
CA TYR A 37 9.65 -18.06 29.06
C TYR A 37 8.74 -18.10 30.29
N GLY A 38 8.66 -19.25 30.98
CA GLY A 38 7.66 -19.47 32.03
C GLY A 38 6.26 -19.64 31.45
N ARG A 39 5.63 -18.54 31.07
CA ARG A 39 4.36 -18.52 30.33
C ARG A 39 4.33 -17.30 29.43
N ILE A 40 4.00 -17.49 28.15
CA ILE A 40 3.75 -16.38 27.25
C ILE A 40 2.48 -15.64 27.71
N THR A 41 2.64 -14.36 28.03
CA THR A 41 1.55 -13.47 28.48
C THR A 41 1.40 -12.22 27.60
N GLY A 42 2.23 -12.11 26.56
CA GLY A 42 2.28 -11.02 25.59
C GLY A 42 3.42 -11.27 24.59
N LEU A 43 3.71 -10.28 23.74
CA LEU A 43 4.80 -10.36 22.76
C LEU A 43 6.16 -10.38 23.47
N VAL A 44 7.02 -11.32 23.08
CA VAL A 44 8.38 -11.47 23.62
C VAL A 44 9.35 -11.78 22.49
N ASP A 45 10.63 -11.45 22.70
CA ASP A 45 11.69 -11.79 21.76
C ASP A 45 11.86 -13.32 21.72
N ALA A 46 12.21 -13.85 20.55
CA ALA A 46 12.62 -15.23 20.43
C ALA A 46 13.99 -15.46 21.07
N ASP A 47 14.11 -16.52 21.87
CA ASP A 47 15.39 -16.94 22.43
C ASP A 47 16.40 -17.27 21.32
N ALA A 48 17.69 -17.09 21.62
CA ALA A 48 18.76 -17.39 20.66
C ALA A 48 18.81 -18.88 20.24
N SER A 49 18.18 -19.77 21.00
CA SER A 49 18.05 -21.21 20.69
C SER A 49 16.81 -21.57 19.86
N GLN A 50 15.96 -20.61 19.49
CA GLN A 50 14.79 -20.86 18.64
C GLN A 50 15.27 -21.37 17.25
N PRO A 51 14.75 -22.51 16.74
CA PRO A 51 15.30 -23.19 15.56
C PRO A 51 15.10 -22.50 14.20
N TYR A 52 14.05 -21.70 14.03
CA TYR A 52 13.64 -21.04 12.78
C TYR A 52 13.88 -19.52 12.78
N ALA A 53 13.67 -18.88 13.92
CA ALA A 53 13.69 -17.44 14.12
C ALA A 53 14.56 -17.03 15.33
N PRO A 54 15.84 -17.46 15.40
CA PRO A 54 16.70 -17.20 16.56
C PRO A 54 16.92 -15.71 16.78
N GLY A 55 16.58 -15.21 17.98
CA GLY A 55 16.76 -13.79 18.33
C GLY A 55 15.81 -12.83 17.62
N MET A 56 14.75 -13.33 16.98
CA MET A 56 13.77 -12.49 16.29
C MET A 56 13.01 -11.59 17.29
N PRO A 57 12.87 -10.27 17.03
CA PRO A 57 12.26 -9.33 17.97
C PRO A 57 10.78 -9.59 18.25
N ALA A 58 10.32 -9.21 19.45
CA ALA A 58 8.93 -9.23 19.86
C ALA A 58 8.03 -8.44 18.89
N GLY A 59 6.97 -9.09 18.41
CA GLY A 59 6.04 -8.50 17.45
C GLY A 59 6.37 -8.83 15.99
N SER A 60 7.49 -9.51 15.71
CA SER A 60 7.76 -9.99 14.35
C SER A 60 6.80 -11.11 13.96
N VAL A 61 6.33 -11.09 12.72
CA VAL A 61 5.50 -12.14 12.10
C VAL A 61 6.34 -13.16 11.34
N THR A 62 5.78 -14.33 11.05
CA THR A 62 6.40 -15.43 10.32
C THR A 62 5.77 -15.62 8.92
N ASP A 63 6.01 -16.76 8.31
CA ASP A 63 5.47 -17.11 6.99
C ASP A 63 3.93 -17.19 6.98
N ASP A 64 3.29 -17.42 8.13
CA ASP A 64 1.82 -17.39 8.27
C ASP A 64 1.25 -16.06 7.76
N THR A 65 1.73 -14.93 8.32
CA THR A 65 1.26 -13.60 7.93
C THR A 65 1.87 -13.14 6.61
N GLU A 66 3.16 -13.36 6.39
CA GLU A 66 3.82 -12.88 5.17
C GLU A 66 3.22 -13.55 3.91
N GLN A 67 2.97 -14.86 3.93
CA GLN A 67 2.32 -15.54 2.79
C GLN A 67 0.84 -15.18 2.65
N ALA A 68 0.14 -14.89 3.75
CA ALA A 68 -1.23 -14.37 3.65
C ALA A 68 -1.26 -13.00 2.95
N LEU A 69 -0.36 -12.09 3.29
CA LEU A 69 -0.27 -10.78 2.63
C LEU A 69 0.20 -10.89 1.18
N LEU A 70 1.04 -11.87 0.87
CA LEU A 70 1.39 -12.22 -0.51
C LEU A 70 0.14 -12.65 -1.31
N VAL A 71 -0.68 -13.54 -0.74
CA VAL A 71 -1.96 -13.94 -1.36
C VAL A 71 -2.88 -12.73 -1.55
N ALA A 72 -3.01 -11.86 -0.55
CA ALA A 72 -3.82 -10.65 -0.66
C ALA A 72 -3.33 -9.75 -1.83
N SER A 73 -2.02 -9.53 -1.93
CA SER A 73 -1.42 -8.72 -3.00
C SER A 73 -1.73 -9.29 -4.39
N LEU A 74 -1.62 -10.61 -4.57
CA LEU A 74 -1.92 -11.27 -5.84
C LEU A 74 -3.41 -11.16 -6.21
N LEU A 75 -4.33 -11.31 -5.25
CA LEU A 75 -5.76 -11.14 -5.48
C LEU A 75 -6.09 -9.70 -5.92
N VAL A 76 -5.50 -8.71 -5.27
CA VAL A 76 -5.74 -7.29 -5.59
C VAL A 76 -5.17 -6.93 -6.96
N ARG A 77 -3.98 -7.43 -7.33
CA ARG A 77 -3.41 -7.24 -8.68
C ARG A 77 -4.22 -7.95 -9.76
N GLY A 78 -4.72 -9.15 -9.48
CA GLY A 78 -5.55 -9.94 -10.39
C GLY A 78 -6.83 -9.22 -10.84
N ARG A 79 -7.27 -8.18 -10.12
CA ARG A 79 -8.35 -7.26 -10.51
C ARG A 79 -8.17 -6.63 -11.90
N GLY A 80 -6.93 -6.46 -12.37
CA GLY A 80 -6.60 -5.96 -13.71
C GLY A 80 -6.62 -7.02 -14.82
N SER A 81 -6.77 -8.31 -14.49
CA SER A 81 -6.86 -9.41 -15.45
C SER A 81 -8.30 -9.65 -15.89
N ALA A 82 -8.49 -9.99 -17.17
CA ALA A 82 -9.80 -10.07 -17.84
C ALA A 82 -10.82 -11.06 -17.25
N SER A 83 -10.46 -11.84 -16.23
CA SER A 83 -11.33 -12.85 -15.63
C SER A 83 -12.26 -12.27 -14.55
N GLY A 84 -11.89 -11.17 -13.88
CA GLY A 84 -12.71 -10.54 -12.83
C GLY A 84 -13.14 -11.48 -11.70
N ARG A 85 -12.43 -12.59 -11.47
CA ARG A 85 -12.73 -13.61 -10.44
C ARG A 85 -11.72 -13.52 -9.30
N VAL A 86 -12.14 -13.73 -8.05
CA VAL A 86 -11.23 -13.94 -6.90
C VAL A 86 -10.57 -15.31 -7.01
N ALA A 87 -9.51 -15.41 -7.80
CA ALA A 87 -8.69 -16.62 -7.92
C ALA A 87 -7.25 -16.24 -8.25
N LEU A 88 -6.29 -17.00 -7.71
CA LEU A 88 -4.89 -16.85 -8.04
C LEU A 88 -4.55 -17.52 -9.37
N ASP A 89 -3.69 -16.87 -10.16
CA ASP A 89 -2.97 -17.55 -11.23
C ASP A 89 -1.91 -18.47 -10.63
N ALA A 90 -1.90 -19.74 -11.06
CA ALA A 90 -1.03 -20.75 -10.47
C ALA A 90 0.46 -20.50 -10.74
N GLY A 91 0.79 -19.93 -11.91
CA GLY A 91 2.16 -19.57 -12.27
C GLY A 91 2.65 -18.40 -11.45
N GLU A 92 1.88 -17.30 -11.45
CA GLU A 92 2.21 -16.10 -10.66
C GLU A 92 2.32 -16.42 -9.18
N PHE A 93 1.44 -17.28 -8.65
CA PHE A 93 1.48 -17.67 -7.26
C PHE A 93 2.70 -18.53 -6.91
N ALA A 94 3.06 -19.48 -7.77
CA ALA A 94 4.25 -20.30 -7.57
C ALA A 94 5.53 -19.44 -7.60
N ASP A 95 5.64 -18.56 -8.59
CA ASP A 95 6.77 -17.62 -8.73
C ASP A 95 6.86 -16.68 -7.52
N ALA A 96 5.73 -16.14 -7.05
CA ALA A 96 5.71 -15.27 -5.88
C ALA A 96 6.17 -15.99 -4.60
N LEU A 97 5.81 -17.26 -4.40
CA LEU A 97 6.30 -18.04 -3.26
C LEU A 97 7.80 -18.35 -3.35
N LEU A 98 8.32 -18.57 -4.56
CA LEU A 98 9.75 -18.77 -4.80
C LEU A 98 10.55 -17.49 -4.52
N ASP A 99 10.09 -16.35 -5.03
CA ASP A 99 10.69 -15.04 -4.79
C ASP A 99 10.67 -14.70 -3.29
N TRP A 100 9.56 -15.04 -2.61
CA TRP A 100 9.43 -14.86 -1.16
C TRP A 100 10.45 -15.72 -0.39
N GLU A 101 10.63 -16.99 -0.77
CA GLU A 101 11.62 -17.87 -0.13
C GLU A 101 13.05 -17.34 -0.33
N ASP A 102 13.39 -16.91 -1.55
CA ASP A 102 14.70 -16.34 -1.87
C ASP A 102 14.98 -15.08 -1.00
N SER A 103 13.99 -14.19 -0.86
CA SER A 103 14.07 -13.02 0.03
C SER A 103 14.27 -13.41 1.51
N MET A 104 13.68 -14.52 1.94
CA MET A 104 13.79 -15.03 3.30
C MET A 104 15.21 -15.50 3.62
N ILE A 105 15.80 -16.21 2.67
CA ILE A 105 17.18 -16.68 2.74
C ILE A 105 18.14 -15.48 2.79
N GLU A 106 17.89 -14.44 1.98
CA GLU A 106 18.68 -13.21 1.98
C GLU A 106 18.62 -12.46 3.32
N ARG A 107 17.46 -12.46 3.99
CA ARG A 107 17.28 -11.88 5.33
C ARG A 107 17.94 -12.70 6.45
N GLY A 108 18.56 -13.84 6.12
CA GLY A 108 19.23 -14.72 7.08
C GLY A 108 18.27 -15.59 7.89
N SER A 109 17.00 -15.71 7.45
CA SER A 109 16.01 -16.56 8.08
C SER A 109 16.26 -18.03 7.72
N LEU A 110 16.11 -18.94 8.70
CA LEU A 110 16.40 -20.35 8.51
C LEU A 110 15.10 -21.15 8.27
N ASP A 111 14.91 -21.57 7.03
CA ASP A 111 13.93 -22.58 6.60
C ASP A 111 12.47 -22.33 7.06
N LEU A 112 11.90 -21.21 6.62
CA LEU A 112 10.49 -20.84 6.90
C LEU A 112 9.47 -21.46 5.94
N LEU A 113 9.88 -22.30 4.98
CA LEU A 113 8.92 -23.05 4.19
C LEU A 113 8.57 -24.37 4.86
N GLY A 114 7.28 -24.53 5.20
CA GLY A 114 6.74 -25.82 5.60
C GLY A 114 7.05 -26.93 4.58
N PRO A 115 7.22 -28.19 5.03
CA PRO A 115 7.81 -29.27 4.23
C PRO A 115 7.01 -29.56 2.95
N SER A 116 5.68 -29.43 2.98
CA SER A 116 4.83 -29.64 1.80
C SER A 116 5.01 -28.55 0.74
N THR A 117 5.06 -27.29 1.17
CA THR A 117 5.26 -26.14 0.27
C THR A 117 6.64 -26.23 -0.37
N LYS A 118 7.67 -26.48 0.44
CA LYS A 118 9.05 -26.65 -0.03
C LYS A 118 9.16 -27.75 -1.08
N ALA A 119 8.62 -28.94 -0.80
CA ALA A 119 8.67 -30.07 -1.74
C ALA A 119 7.97 -29.78 -3.09
N ALA A 120 6.88 -29.01 -3.08
CA ALA A 120 6.21 -28.60 -4.31
C ALA A 120 7.03 -27.55 -5.07
N LEU A 121 7.54 -26.53 -4.38
CA LEU A 121 8.28 -25.43 -4.98
C LEU A 121 9.66 -25.85 -5.50
N GLU A 122 10.31 -26.85 -4.89
CA GLU A 122 11.53 -27.46 -5.43
C GLU A 122 11.30 -28.09 -6.81
N ARG A 123 10.15 -28.74 -7.02
CA ARG A 123 9.77 -29.31 -8.33
C ARG A 123 9.52 -28.21 -9.36
N VAL A 124 8.83 -27.13 -8.96
CA VAL A 124 8.64 -25.95 -9.80
C VAL A 124 9.99 -25.32 -10.18
N ARG A 125 10.93 -25.16 -9.23
CA ARG A 125 12.30 -24.68 -9.52
C ARG A 125 13.02 -25.53 -10.55
N THR A 126 12.75 -26.83 -10.61
CA THR A 126 13.34 -27.74 -11.62
C THR A 126 12.65 -27.70 -12.99
N GLY A 127 11.63 -26.85 -13.17
CA GLY A 127 10.96 -26.60 -14.45
C GLY A 127 9.68 -27.41 -14.66
N GLU A 128 9.13 -28.05 -13.63
CA GLU A 128 7.79 -28.66 -13.71
C GLU A 128 6.70 -27.58 -13.69
N ASP A 129 5.64 -27.75 -14.49
CA ASP A 129 4.51 -26.82 -14.52
C ASP A 129 3.79 -26.81 -13.16
N PRO A 130 3.61 -25.65 -12.49
CA PRO A 130 2.92 -25.53 -11.21
C PRO A 130 1.58 -26.24 -11.12
N LEU A 131 0.79 -26.27 -12.20
CA LEU A 131 -0.51 -26.94 -12.23
C LEU A 131 -0.38 -28.47 -12.27
N THR A 132 0.75 -28.99 -12.77
CA THR A 132 1.02 -30.43 -12.84
C THR A 132 1.72 -30.95 -11.59
N VAL A 133 2.45 -30.09 -10.87
CA VAL A 133 3.09 -30.44 -9.59
C VAL A 133 2.02 -30.88 -8.59
N GLY A 134 0.92 -30.13 -8.50
CA GLY A 134 -0.24 -30.36 -7.64
C GLY A 134 0.08 -30.20 -6.15
N GLY A 135 1.25 -30.64 -5.70
CA GLY A 135 1.62 -30.68 -4.29
C GLY A 135 0.86 -31.77 -3.54
N ALA A 136 1.56 -32.76 -3.02
CA ALA A 136 0.98 -33.81 -2.18
C ALA A 136 0.82 -33.36 -0.71
N GLY A 137 0.77 -32.05 -0.48
CA GLY A 137 0.86 -31.45 0.84
C GLY A 137 -0.31 -31.80 1.75
N THR A 138 0.00 -32.22 2.98
CA THR A 138 -0.98 -32.47 4.05
C THR A 138 -0.72 -31.63 5.31
N THR A 139 0.30 -30.78 5.27
CA THR A 139 0.54 -29.75 6.30
C THR A 139 -0.41 -28.56 6.12
N ASN A 140 -0.40 -27.61 7.05
CA ASN A 140 -1.32 -26.48 7.14
C ASN A 140 -0.97 -25.27 6.24
N GLY A 141 0.06 -25.37 5.40
CA GLY A 141 0.56 -24.25 4.59
C GLY A 141 -0.50 -23.60 3.68
N ALA A 142 -1.47 -24.36 3.18
CA ALA A 142 -2.61 -23.79 2.45
C ALA A 142 -3.58 -23.03 3.37
N ALA A 143 -3.80 -23.51 4.59
CA ALA A 143 -4.75 -22.94 5.54
C ALA A 143 -4.22 -21.69 6.24
N MET A 144 -2.93 -21.62 6.57
CA MET A 144 -2.36 -20.47 7.28
C MET A 144 -2.47 -19.17 6.46
N ARG A 145 -2.32 -19.27 5.13
CA ARG A 145 -2.32 -18.13 4.20
C ARG A 145 -3.68 -17.77 3.59
N VAL A 146 -4.76 -18.47 3.94
CA VAL A 146 -6.06 -18.38 3.23
C VAL A 146 -6.96 -17.24 3.71
N THR A 147 -6.62 -16.57 4.81
CA THR A 147 -7.41 -15.46 5.38
C THR A 147 -7.88 -14.41 4.35
N PRO A 148 -7.05 -13.97 3.38
CA PRO A 148 -7.49 -13.02 2.34
C PRO A 148 -8.65 -13.53 1.48
N ILE A 149 -8.70 -14.83 1.15
CA ILE A 149 -9.83 -15.43 0.42
C ILE A 149 -11.10 -15.37 1.27
N GLY A 150 -11.01 -15.65 2.57
CA GLY A 150 -12.14 -15.51 3.49
C GLY A 150 -12.68 -14.08 3.57
N ILE A 151 -11.81 -13.08 3.43
CA ILE A 151 -12.21 -11.67 3.36
C ILE A 151 -12.83 -11.34 2.00
N ALA A 152 -12.18 -11.75 0.91
CA ALA A 152 -12.56 -11.40 -0.46
C ALA A 152 -13.76 -12.19 -1.01
N MET A 153 -14.11 -13.35 -0.44
CA MET A 153 -15.20 -14.19 -0.96
C MET A 153 -16.28 -14.50 0.08
N SER A 154 -17.53 -14.23 -0.29
CA SER A 154 -18.70 -14.66 0.50
C SER A 154 -18.95 -16.16 0.33
N THR A 155 -19.49 -16.80 1.39
CA THR A 155 -19.97 -18.19 1.34
C THR A 155 -21.34 -18.34 0.66
N ALA A 156 -21.94 -17.25 0.15
CA ALA A 156 -23.23 -17.25 -0.53
C ALA A 156 -23.23 -18.03 -1.86
N ASP A 157 -22.08 -18.08 -2.55
CA ASP A 157 -21.84 -18.94 -3.72
C ASP A 157 -20.81 -20.02 -3.36
N PRO A 158 -21.24 -21.25 -3.02
CA PRO A 158 -20.34 -22.31 -2.60
C PRO A 158 -19.34 -22.75 -3.68
N GLU A 159 -19.70 -22.67 -4.96
CA GLU A 159 -18.84 -23.13 -6.06
C GLU A 159 -17.74 -22.11 -6.33
N ALA A 160 -18.10 -20.82 -6.42
CA ALA A 160 -17.12 -19.74 -6.55
C ALA A 160 -16.20 -19.65 -5.32
N PHE A 161 -16.74 -19.84 -4.11
CA PHE A 161 -15.93 -19.92 -2.89
C PHE A 161 -14.94 -21.09 -2.94
N ALA A 162 -15.38 -22.27 -3.37
CA ALA A 162 -14.53 -23.44 -3.51
C ALA A 162 -13.44 -23.25 -4.57
N ASP A 163 -13.74 -22.61 -5.69
CA ASP A 163 -12.74 -22.26 -6.72
C ASP A 163 -11.68 -21.29 -6.18
N ALA A 164 -12.10 -20.26 -5.46
CA ALA A 164 -11.19 -19.27 -4.87
C ALA A 164 -10.23 -19.92 -3.87
N VAL A 165 -10.75 -20.74 -2.96
CA VAL A 165 -9.93 -21.50 -2.00
C VAL A 165 -9.01 -22.49 -2.73
N TRP A 166 -9.52 -23.19 -3.74
CA TRP A 166 -8.72 -24.14 -4.51
C TRP A 166 -7.51 -23.48 -5.19
N SER A 167 -7.66 -22.24 -5.66
CA SER A 167 -6.57 -21.50 -6.30
C SER A 167 -5.34 -21.29 -5.40
N THR A 168 -5.53 -21.25 -4.07
CA THR A 168 -4.42 -21.13 -3.10
C THR A 168 -3.85 -22.49 -2.69
N CYS A 169 -4.54 -23.58 -3.01
CA CYS A 169 -4.15 -24.96 -2.68
C CYS A 169 -3.41 -25.64 -3.82
N GLN A 170 -3.85 -25.45 -5.06
CA GLN A 170 -3.52 -26.31 -6.21
C GLN A 170 -2.02 -26.43 -6.57
N VAL A 171 -1.18 -25.50 -6.12
CA VAL A 171 0.27 -25.52 -6.36
C VAL A 171 1.00 -26.39 -5.32
N THR A 172 0.60 -26.33 -4.05
CA THR A 172 1.39 -26.87 -2.92
C THR A 172 0.66 -27.94 -2.11
N HIS A 173 -0.68 -27.92 -2.10
CA HIS A 173 -1.54 -28.79 -1.32
C HIS A 173 -2.80 -29.19 -2.11
N ALA A 174 -2.67 -29.70 -3.34
CA ALA A 174 -3.78 -30.24 -4.13
C ALA A 174 -4.28 -31.59 -3.58
N THR A 175 -4.60 -31.64 -2.29
CA THR A 175 -5.11 -32.81 -1.57
C THR A 175 -6.46 -32.48 -0.94
N HIS A 176 -7.26 -33.50 -0.64
CA HIS A 176 -8.51 -33.32 0.13
C HIS A 176 -8.24 -32.59 1.44
N GLN A 177 -7.12 -32.92 2.10
CA GLN A 177 -6.73 -32.31 3.38
C GLN A 177 -6.37 -30.83 3.22
N GLY A 178 -5.58 -30.50 2.20
CA GLY A 178 -5.18 -29.12 1.91
C GLY A 178 -6.37 -28.24 1.58
N PHE A 179 -7.29 -28.74 0.75
CA PHE A 179 -8.52 -28.00 0.40
C PHE A 179 -9.44 -27.84 1.60
N HIS A 180 -9.77 -28.92 2.33
CA HIS A 180 -10.68 -28.83 3.47
C HIS A 180 -10.12 -27.98 4.62
N SER A 181 -8.82 -28.03 4.87
CA SER A 181 -8.19 -27.20 5.91
C SER A 181 -8.27 -25.72 5.57
N ALA A 182 -7.92 -25.34 4.34
CA ALA A 182 -8.02 -23.97 3.86
C ALA A 182 -9.48 -23.48 3.79
N ALA A 183 -10.40 -24.33 3.32
CA ALA A 183 -11.82 -24.00 3.24
C ALA A 183 -12.44 -23.75 4.62
N LEU A 184 -12.06 -24.51 5.65
CA LEU A 184 -12.57 -24.30 7.02
C LEU A 184 -12.19 -22.93 7.57
N VAL A 185 -10.93 -22.54 7.42
CA VAL A 185 -10.43 -21.24 7.88
C VAL A 185 -11.09 -20.11 7.09
N ALA A 186 -11.09 -20.19 5.75
CA ALA A 186 -11.71 -19.18 4.89
C ALA A 186 -13.22 -19.04 5.15
N ALA A 187 -13.93 -20.15 5.37
CA ALA A 187 -15.37 -20.12 5.62
C ALA A 187 -15.68 -19.51 6.98
N ALA A 188 -14.91 -19.85 8.03
CA ALA A 188 -15.08 -19.26 9.34
C ALA A 188 -14.81 -17.74 9.33
N VAL A 189 -13.77 -17.28 8.62
CA VAL A 189 -13.48 -15.86 8.42
C VAL A 189 -14.61 -15.18 7.64
N SER A 190 -15.01 -15.73 6.50
CA SER A 190 -16.06 -15.14 5.65
C SER A 190 -17.41 -15.04 6.36
N MET A 191 -17.82 -16.10 7.06
CA MET A 191 -19.05 -16.09 7.86
C MET A 191 -18.94 -15.12 9.05
N GLY A 192 -17.74 -14.92 9.62
CA GLY A 192 -17.49 -13.93 10.66
C GLY A 192 -17.77 -12.51 10.17
N ILE A 193 -17.24 -12.19 8.99
CA ILE A 193 -17.45 -10.90 8.32
C ILE A 193 -18.93 -10.66 8.04
N ASP A 194 -19.65 -11.67 7.56
CA ASP A 194 -21.08 -11.59 7.24
C ASP A 194 -22.02 -11.64 8.47
N ALA A 195 -21.54 -12.01 9.66
CA ALA A 195 -22.38 -12.21 10.83
C ALA A 195 -23.15 -10.93 11.21
N ALA A 196 -24.42 -11.01 11.62
CA ALA A 196 -25.11 -9.82 12.12
C ALA A 196 -24.36 -9.22 13.33
N ARG A 197 -24.34 -7.88 13.46
CA ARG A 197 -23.79 -7.23 14.66
C ARG A 197 -24.56 -7.71 15.89
N SER A 198 -23.86 -8.39 16.79
CA SER A 198 -24.38 -8.87 18.07
C SER A 198 -23.40 -8.49 19.17
N THR A 199 -23.91 -8.09 20.33
CA THR A 199 -23.11 -7.84 21.54
C THR A 199 -22.54 -9.13 22.15
N THR A 200 -23.09 -10.29 21.76
CA THR A 200 -22.59 -11.62 22.14
C THR A 200 -22.60 -12.53 20.91
N PRO A 201 -21.60 -12.43 20.02
CA PRO A 201 -21.48 -13.32 18.87
C PRO A 201 -21.29 -14.77 19.35
N ASP A 202 -22.16 -15.68 18.91
CA ASP A 202 -22.00 -17.12 19.19
C ASP A 202 -20.96 -17.72 18.24
N LEU A 203 -19.69 -17.50 18.57
CA LEU A 203 -18.55 -17.97 17.79
C LEU A 203 -18.57 -19.50 17.67
N ARG A 204 -18.99 -20.22 18.72
CA ARG A 204 -19.09 -21.69 18.69
C ARG A 204 -20.10 -22.16 17.64
N SER A 205 -21.28 -21.55 17.57
CA SER A 205 -22.26 -21.86 16.53
C SER A 205 -21.72 -21.54 15.13
N LEU A 206 -20.98 -20.44 14.98
CA LEU A 206 -20.36 -20.07 13.71
C LEU A 206 -19.32 -21.12 13.25
N LEU A 207 -18.47 -21.61 14.14
CA LEU A 207 -17.51 -22.68 13.82
C LEU A 207 -18.21 -23.97 13.37
N TRP A 208 -19.33 -24.35 14.02
CA TRP A 208 -20.16 -25.48 13.60
C TRP A 208 -20.83 -25.28 12.24
N LYS A 209 -21.22 -24.05 11.92
CA LYS A 209 -21.76 -23.70 10.59
C LYS A 209 -20.68 -23.79 9.51
N ALA A 210 -19.48 -23.28 9.77
CA ALA A 210 -18.34 -23.41 8.85
C ALA A 210 -18.02 -24.89 8.57
N LEU A 211 -18.00 -25.73 9.61
CA LEU A 211 -17.85 -27.18 9.46
C LEU A 211 -18.90 -27.80 8.55
N THR A 212 -20.18 -27.48 8.78
CA THR A 212 -21.30 -28.03 8.00
C THR A 212 -21.24 -27.57 6.55
N PHE A 213 -20.84 -26.31 6.32
CA PHE A 213 -20.69 -25.74 4.99
C PHE A 213 -19.56 -26.42 4.21
N VAL A 214 -18.37 -26.56 4.80
CA VAL A 214 -17.24 -27.21 4.13
C VAL A 214 -17.51 -28.69 3.84
N ASP A 215 -18.18 -29.41 4.75
CA ASP A 215 -18.61 -30.80 4.54
C ASP A 215 -19.62 -30.95 3.38
N SER A 216 -20.21 -29.84 2.91
CA SER A 216 -21.14 -29.80 1.78
C SER A 216 -20.52 -29.33 0.46
N LEU A 217 -19.26 -28.87 0.47
CA LEU A 217 -18.58 -28.40 -0.74
C LEU A 217 -18.24 -29.57 -1.68
N PRO A 218 -18.10 -29.31 -2.99
CA PRO A 218 -17.59 -30.32 -3.92
C PRO A 218 -16.22 -30.84 -3.50
N GLU A 219 -16.00 -32.15 -3.60
CA GLU A 219 -14.68 -32.75 -3.34
C GLU A 219 -13.61 -32.19 -4.29
N ARG A 220 -12.43 -31.85 -3.76
CA ARG A 220 -11.28 -31.39 -4.54
C ARG A 220 -9.97 -31.96 -4.02
N GLY A 221 -9.06 -32.19 -4.96
CA GLY A 221 -7.70 -32.67 -4.70
C GLY A 221 -7.56 -34.18 -4.67
N ALA A 222 -6.34 -34.64 -4.44
CA ALA A 222 -6.02 -36.05 -4.33
C ALA A 222 -6.32 -36.59 -2.91
N TRP A 223 -6.70 -37.86 -2.85
CA TRP A 223 -6.83 -38.59 -1.59
C TRP A 223 -5.47 -38.76 -0.91
N THR A 224 -5.43 -38.70 0.42
CA THR A 224 -4.24 -38.97 1.24
C THR A 224 -4.60 -39.91 2.40
N PRO A 225 -3.62 -40.65 2.96
CA PRO A 225 -3.88 -41.57 4.07
C PRO A 225 -4.03 -40.89 5.44
N ASP A 226 -3.91 -39.56 5.51
CA ASP A 226 -4.03 -38.80 6.76
C ASP A 226 -5.48 -38.72 7.26
N PRO A 227 -5.71 -38.50 8.57
CA PRO A 227 -7.05 -38.30 9.09
C PRO A 227 -7.75 -37.13 8.39
N ASP A 228 -9.02 -37.32 8.03
CA ASP A 228 -9.84 -36.25 7.45
C ASP A 228 -9.95 -35.04 8.40
N VAL A 229 -9.58 -33.85 7.89
CA VAL A 229 -9.55 -32.60 8.64
C VAL A 229 -10.94 -32.20 9.14
N VAL A 230 -12.00 -32.36 8.33
CA VAL A 230 -13.37 -32.01 8.75
C VAL A 230 -13.81 -32.88 9.94
N ALA A 231 -13.56 -34.18 9.87
CA ALA A 231 -13.83 -35.13 10.94
C ALA A 231 -12.95 -34.88 12.18
N ALA A 232 -11.68 -34.52 12.00
CA ALA A 232 -10.78 -34.17 13.10
C ALA A 232 -11.25 -32.89 13.82
N THR A 233 -11.60 -31.85 13.08
CA THR A 233 -12.13 -30.60 13.63
C THR A 233 -13.47 -30.84 14.34
N ARG A 234 -14.36 -31.66 13.77
CA ARG A 234 -15.62 -32.07 14.40
C ARG A 234 -15.39 -32.77 15.75
N ARG A 235 -14.40 -33.67 15.84
CA ARG A 235 -14.03 -34.34 17.10
C ARG A 235 -13.47 -33.34 18.12
N ALA A 236 -12.58 -32.45 17.71
CA ALA A 236 -12.01 -31.43 18.58
C ALA A 236 -13.09 -30.50 19.18
N MET A 237 -14.04 -30.07 18.35
CA MET A 237 -15.21 -29.29 18.79
C MET A 237 -16.11 -30.07 19.79
N GLN A 238 -16.25 -31.39 19.63
CA GLN A 238 -16.99 -32.25 20.55
C GLN A 238 -16.27 -32.42 21.90
N LEU A 239 -14.93 -32.52 21.89
CA LEU A 239 -14.13 -32.59 23.13
C LEU A 239 -14.31 -31.35 23.99
N VAL A 240 -14.35 -30.16 23.36
CA VAL A 240 -14.59 -28.89 24.05
C VAL A 240 -16.01 -28.79 24.61
N ALA A 241 -17.00 -29.35 23.92
CA ALA A 241 -18.38 -29.36 24.39
C ALA A 241 -18.59 -30.21 25.65
N ASN A 242 -17.68 -31.14 25.94
CA ASN A 242 -17.70 -31.98 27.14
C ASN A 242 -16.76 -31.39 28.22
N PRO A 243 -17.29 -30.89 29.35
CA PRO A 243 -16.49 -30.29 30.42
C PRO A 243 -15.40 -31.21 31.00
N ALA A 244 -15.57 -32.53 30.90
CA ALA A 244 -14.59 -33.50 31.40
C ALA A 244 -13.33 -33.59 30.51
N SER A 245 -13.39 -33.10 29.26
CA SER A 245 -12.32 -33.17 28.27
C SER A 245 -11.94 -31.81 27.68
N SER A 246 -12.43 -30.70 28.26
CA SER A 246 -12.19 -29.35 27.72
C SER A 246 -10.92 -28.68 28.25
N SER A 247 -10.09 -29.37 29.05
CA SER A 247 -8.81 -28.81 29.52
C SER A 247 -7.82 -28.68 28.38
N LEU A 248 -6.88 -27.73 28.50
CA LEU A 248 -5.88 -27.50 27.45
C LEU A 248 -4.98 -28.74 27.25
N GLU A 249 -4.62 -29.41 28.34
CA GLU A 249 -3.81 -30.63 28.31
C GLU A 249 -4.52 -31.76 27.55
N CYS A 250 -5.83 -31.94 27.78
CA CYS A 250 -6.61 -32.97 27.11
C CYS A 250 -6.74 -32.69 25.61
N LEU A 251 -6.91 -31.43 25.22
CA LEU A 251 -6.94 -31.03 23.81
C LEU A 251 -5.58 -31.30 23.15
N VAL A 252 -4.46 -30.91 23.77
CA VAL A 252 -3.12 -31.18 23.23
C VAL A 252 -2.90 -32.67 23.02
N GLU A 253 -3.29 -33.51 23.98
CA GLU A 253 -3.14 -34.97 23.89
C GLU A 253 -4.02 -35.61 22.81
N GLN A 254 -5.28 -35.18 22.68
CA GLN A 254 -6.25 -35.85 21.81
C GLN A 254 -6.35 -35.25 20.40
N VAL A 255 -5.95 -33.99 20.22
CA VAL A 255 -5.99 -33.27 18.94
C VAL A 255 -4.60 -33.19 18.31
N GLY A 256 -3.56 -32.93 19.11
CA GLY A 256 -2.21 -32.65 18.63
C GLY A 256 -2.03 -31.19 18.20
N THR A 257 -0.77 -30.78 18.05
CA THR A 257 -0.36 -29.39 17.77
C THR A 257 0.75 -29.28 16.71
N SER A 258 0.92 -30.27 15.84
CA SER A 258 1.93 -30.20 14.77
C SER A 258 1.43 -29.43 13.54
N VAL A 259 2.36 -29.19 12.59
CA VAL A 259 2.12 -28.64 11.25
C VAL A 259 1.10 -29.42 10.39
N ALA A 260 0.69 -30.62 10.81
CA ALA A 260 -0.30 -31.40 10.09
C ALA A 260 -1.65 -30.69 10.06
N SER A 261 -2.28 -30.56 8.89
CA SER A 261 -3.60 -29.92 8.75
C SER A 261 -4.65 -30.53 9.69
N ALA A 262 -4.59 -31.85 9.90
CA ALA A 262 -5.51 -32.58 10.77
C ALA A 262 -5.24 -32.39 12.28
N GLN A 263 -4.29 -31.54 12.65
CA GLN A 263 -3.99 -31.16 14.04
C GLN A 263 -4.12 -29.64 14.24
N ALA A 264 -3.42 -28.83 13.43
CA ALA A 264 -3.38 -27.37 13.60
C ALA A 264 -4.77 -26.72 13.48
N ILE A 265 -5.55 -27.05 12.44
CA ILE A 265 -6.89 -26.47 12.22
C ILE A 265 -7.87 -26.91 13.32
N PRO A 266 -8.00 -28.22 13.63
CA PRO A 266 -8.81 -28.67 14.76
C PRO A 266 -8.43 -28.00 16.09
N MET A 267 -7.14 -27.80 16.36
CA MET A 267 -6.68 -27.14 17.59
C MET A 267 -7.11 -25.68 17.63
N ALA A 268 -6.91 -24.90 16.57
CA ALA A 268 -7.34 -23.51 16.50
C ALA A 268 -8.86 -23.37 16.74
N PHE A 269 -9.67 -24.25 16.11
CA PHE A 269 -11.11 -24.31 16.32
C PHE A 269 -11.47 -24.68 17.77
N ALA A 270 -10.75 -25.64 18.37
CA ALA A 270 -10.99 -26.05 19.75
C ALA A 270 -10.67 -24.95 20.77
N LEU A 271 -9.56 -24.22 20.59
CA LEU A 271 -9.19 -23.10 21.45
C LEU A 271 -10.26 -22.01 21.44
N LEU A 272 -10.72 -21.62 20.24
CA LEU A 272 -11.78 -20.62 20.09
C LEU A 272 -13.14 -21.09 20.61
N ALA A 273 -13.49 -22.36 20.41
CA ALA A 273 -14.73 -22.92 20.93
C ALA A 273 -14.72 -23.01 22.46
N ARG A 274 -13.54 -23.14 23.07
CA ARG A 274 -13.35 -23.20 24.52
C ARG A 274 -13.43 -21.81 25.15
N ASP A 275 -12.68 -20.86 24.59
CA ASP A 275 -12.59 -19.48 25.06
C ASP A 275 -12.52 -18.52 23.85
N PRO A 276 -13.65 -17.96 23.40
CA PRO A 276 -13.70 -17.07 22.23
C PRO A 276 -13.22 -15.66 22.59
N SER A 277 -11.96 -15.56 23.03
CA SER A 277 -11.31 -14.31 23.43
C SER A 277 -9.82 -14.32 23.06
N PRO A 278 -9.12 -13.18 23.17
CA PRO A 278 -7.67 -13.13 22.94
C PRO A 278 -6.86 -14.08 23.84
N GLN A 279 -7.45 -14.62 24.91
CA GLN A 279 -6.82 -15.66 25.71
C GLN A 279 -6.52 -16.93 24.91
N ALA A 280 -7.32 -17.26 23.88
CA ALA A 280 -7.06 -18.38 22.99
C ALA A 280 -5.72 -18.28 22.25
N LEU A 281 -5.31 -17.06 21.88
CA LEU A 281 -4.03 -16.80 21.20
C LEU A 281 -2.86 -17.00 22.17
N LEU A 282 -3.01 -16.55 23.41
CA LEU A 282 -2.03 -16.82 24.47
C LEU A 282 -1.96 -18.32 24.80
N ASP A 283 -3.09 -19.02 24.79
CA ASP A 283 -3.10 -20.46 25.02
C ASP A 283 -2.40 -21.19 23.86
N ALA A 284 -2.62 -20.77 22.60
CA ALA A 284 -1.89 -21.27 21.43
C ALA A 284 -0.37 -21.07 21.56
N ALA A 285 0.07 -19.90 22.03
CA ALA A 285 1.49 -19.62 22.27
C ALA A 285 2.13 -20.47 23.40
N ASN A 286 1.36 -21.23 24.16
CA ASN A 286 1.86 -22.03 25.30
C ASN A 286 1.68 -23.55 25.15
N ILE A 287 1.02 -24.03 24.10
CA ILE A 287 0.76 -25.48 23.90
C ILE A 287 1.90 -26.24 23.21
N GLY A 288 2.90 -25.54 22.68
CA GLY A 288 4.02 -26.14 21.96
C GLY A 288 3.61 -26.77 20.63
N GLY A 289 4.62 -27.14 19.85
CA GLY A 289 4.44 -27.50 18.44
C GLY A 289 4.30 -26.25 17.57
N ASP A 290 3.29 -26.20 16.72
CA ASP A 290 3.10 -25.20 15.68
C ASP A 290 2.28 -23.99 16.16
N THR A 291 2.85 -23.28 17.13
CA THR A 291 2.12 -22.32 17.97
C THR A 291 1.77 -21.02 17.26
N ASP A 292 2.61 -20.54 16.34
CA ASP A 292 2.35 -19.39 15.46
C ASP A 292 1.20 -19.67 14.52
N THR A 293 1.21 -20.77 13.76
CA THR A 293 0.12 -21.05 12.82
C THR A 293 -1.22 -21.27 13.52
N ILE A 294 -1.23 -22.02 14.64
CA ILE A 294 -2.45 -22.22 15.43
C ILE A 294 -2.96 -20.88 15.98
N GLY A 295 -2.05 -20.03 16.47
CA GLY A 295 -2.35 -18.69 16.94
C GLY A 295 -2.92 -17.79 15.83
N ALA A 296 -2.30 -17.82 14.66
CA ALA A 296 -2.64 -17.03 13.49
C ALA A 296 -4.06 -17.39 12.99
N ILE A 297 -4.36 -18.68 12.82
CA ILE A 297 -5.70 -19.15 12.40
C ILE A 297 -6.75 -18.77 13.45
N ALA A 298 -6.46 -18.99 14.75
CA ALA A 298 -7.39 -18.65 15.82
C ALA A 298 -7.65 -17.12 15.87
N GLY A 299 -6.60 -16.33 15.73
CA GLY A 299 -6.68 -14.87 15.70
C GLY A 299 -7.47 -14.36 14.50
N ALA A 300 -7.22 -14.90 13.31
CA ALA A 300 -7.94 -14.52 12.10
C ALA A 300 -9.45 -14.72 12.23
N ILE A 301 -9.87 -15.88 12.73
CA ILE A 301 -11.29 -16.17 12.93
C ILE A 301 -11.88 -15.31 14.05
N LEU A 302 -11.18 -15.14 15.17
CA LEU A 302 -11.64 -14.31 16.28
C LEU A 302 -11.88 -12.86 15.84
N GLY A 303 -10.93 -12.28 15.11
CA GLY A 303 -10.99 -10.93 14.59
C GLY A 303 -12.05 -10.74 13.51
N ALA A 304 -12.25 -11.74 12.64
CA ALA A 304 -13.33 -11.74 11.66
C ALA A 304 -14.72 -11.68 12.31
N VAL A 305 -14.89 -12.25 13.52
CA VAL A 305 -16.17 -12.26 14.22
C VAL A 305 -16.36 -11.01 15.09
N LEU A 306 -15.32 -10.65 15.86
CA LEU A 306 -15.38 -9.63 16.91
C LEU A 306 -14.94 -8.23 16.47
N GLY A 307 -14.24 -8.11 15.35
CA GLY A 307 -13.61 -6.86 14.90
C GLY A 307 -12.22 -6.65 15.52
N PHE A 308 -11.43 -5.78 14.91
CA PHE A 308 -10.07 -5.45 15.37
C PHE A 308 -10.02 -4.85 16.78
N GLU A 309 -11.14 -4.27 17.24
CA GLU A 309 -11.27 -3.63 18.55
C GLU A 309 -10.94 -4.59 19.70
N VAL A 310 -11.13 -5.90 19.51
CA VAL A 310 -10.79 -6.92 20.52
C VAL A 310 -9.28 -7.02 20.82
N PHE A 311 -8.44 -6.54 19.89
CA PHE A 311 -6.99 -6.57 19.96
C PHE A 311 -6.35 -5.25 20.39
N VAL A 312 -7.14 -4.18 20.55
CA VAL A 312 -6.64 -2.88 21.01
C VAL A 312 -6.00 -3.02 22.39
N GLY A 313 -4.79 -2.49 22.54
CA GLY A 313 -4.00 -2.58 23.77
C GLY A 313 -3.34 -3.94 24.02
N ARG A 314 -3.32 -4.84 23.04
CA ARG A 314 -2.72 -6.19 23.15
C ARG A 314 -1.45 -6.39 22.31
N GLY A 315 -0.77 -5.30 21.94
CA GLY A 315 0.47 -5.35 21.17
C GLY A 315 0.30 -5.29 19.66
N LEU A 316 -0.91 -5.16 19.11
CA LEU A 316 -1.14 -5.07 17.66
C LEU A 316 -0.30 -3.96 16.99
N ALA A 317 -0.22 -2.77 17.60
CA ALA A 317 0.60 -1.67 17.08
C ALA A 317 2.11 -1.99 17.08
N GLN A 318 2.57 -2.82 18.02
CA GLN A 318 3.95 -3.31 18.03
C GLN A 318 4.18 -4.28 16.88
N VAL A 319 3.22 -5.16 16.58
CA VAL A 319 3.30 -6.10 15.45
C VAL A 319 3.36 -5.35 14.12
N GLU A 320 2.42 -4.43 13.88
CA GLU A 320 2.40 -3.62 12.66
C GLU A 320 3.69 -2.81 12.48
N LEU A 321 4.26 -2.29 13.57
CA LEU A 321 5.52 -1.55 13.55
C LEU A 321 6.73 -2.45 13.28
N ALA A 322 6.84 -3.58 13.99
CA ALA A 322 7.99 -4.48 13.91
C ALA A 322 8.08 -5.17 12.54
N SER A 323 6.94 -5.44 11.92
CA SER A 323 6.86 -6.13 10.63
C SER A 323 6.46 -5.23 9.46
N HIS A 324 6.38 -3.91 9.66
CA HIS A 324 6.06 -2.93 8.63
C HIS A 324 4.75 -3.21 7.87
N LEU A 325 3.69 -3.57 8.61
CA LEU A 325 2.42 -4.01 8.03
C LEU A 325 1.43 -2.86 7.88
N ASP A 326 0.76 -2.77 6.72
CA ASP A 326 -0.38 -1.87 6.48
C ASP A 326 -1.69 -2.66 6.31
N LEU A 327 -2.04 -3.40 7.37
CA LEU A 327 -3.20 -4.29 7.40
C LEU A 327 -4.56 -3.58 7.15
N PRO A 328 -4.78 -2.32 7.59
CA PRO A 328 -6.01 -1.58 7.28
C PRO A 328 -6.24 -1.40 5.78
N SER A 329 -5.20 -1.00 5.03
CA SER A 329 -5.30 -0.78 3.58
C SER A 329 -5.61 -2.09 2.85
N VAL A 330 -4.91 -3.17 3.20
CA VAL A 330 -5.15 -4.51 2.63
C VAL A 330 -6.58 -4.98 2.89
N ALA A 331 -7.12 -4.71 4.09
CA ALA A 331 -8.51 -5.06 4.41
C ALA A 331 -9.53 -4.33 3.54
N LEU A 332 -9.29 -3.05 3.21
CA LEU A 332 -10.16 -2.27 2.32
C LEU A 332 -10.14 -2.85 0.91
N GLU A 333 -8.95 -3.11 0.35
CA GLU A 333 -8.80 -3.66 -1.01
C GLU A 333 -9.49 -5.04 -1.16
N LEU A 334 -9.37 -5.90 -0.14
CA LEU A 334 -10.04 -7.20 -0.14
C LEU A 334 -11.57 -7.08 0.00
N LEU A 335 -12.08 -6.08 0.73
CA LEU A 335 -13.51 -5.82 0.82
C LEU A 335 -14.09 -5.22 -0.47
N GLU A 336 -13.30 -4.45 -1.21
CA GLU A 336 -13.68 -4.01 -2.56
C GLU A 336 -13.83 -5.22 -3.49
N LEU A 337 -12.88 -6.16 -3.46
CA LEU A 337 -12.99 -7.43 -4.20
C LEU A 337 -14.25 -8.20 -3.80
N ARG A 338 -14.55 -8.30 -2.49
CA ARG A 338 -15.77 -8.95 -2.00
C ARG A 338 -17.02 -8.31 -2.57
N SER A 339 -17.09 -6.98 -2.54
CA SER A 339 -18.27 -6.23 -2.98
C SER A 339 -18.53 -6.37 -4.48
N ALA A 340 -17.48 -6.52 -5.30
CA ALA A 340 -17.61 -6.74 -6.75
C ALA A 340 -18.24 -8.10 -7.09
N HIS A 341 -18.22 -9.07 -6.16
CA HIS A 341 -18.71 -10.43 -6.37
C HIS A 341 -20.02 -10.73 -5.62
N GLU A 342 -20.52 -9.78 -4.82
CA GLU A 342 -21.84 -9.90 -4.19
C GLU A 342 -22.92 -9.59 -5.25
N PRO A 343 -23.98 -10.42 -5.38
CA PRO A 343 -25.06 -10.15 -6.31
C PRO A 343 -25.71 -8.80 -5.95
N ALA A 344 -25.74 -7.87 -6.92
CA ALA A 344 -26.29 -6.54 -6.74
C ALA A 344 -27.71 -6.60 -6.16
N ALA A 345 -27.95 -5.89 -5.05
CA ALA A 345 -29.29 -5.58 -4.61
C ALA A 345 -29.99 -4.79 -5.74
N SER A 346 -31.10 -5.33 -6.23
CA SER A 346 -31.82 -4.87 -7.42
C SER A 346 -32.05 -3.35 -7.44
N ALA A 347 -31.42 -2.66 -8.38
CA ALA A 347 -31.75 -1.30 -8.81
C ALA A 347 -32.07 -1.30 -10.32
N PRO A 348 -32.96 -0.40 -10.80
CA PRO A 348 -33.66 -0.58 -12.05
C PRO A 348 -32.82 -0.19 -13.26
N THR A 349 -32.96 -1.00 -14.31
CA THR A 349 -32.35 -0.87 -15.63
C THR A 349 -32.80 0.40 -16.36
N SER A 350 -31.83 1.09 -16.97
CA SER A 350 -32.05 2.10 -18.02
C SER A 350 -31.26 1.69 -19.27
N PRO A 351 -31.76 1.98 -20.49
CA PRO A 351 -31.37 1.26 -21.68
C PRO A 351 -30.11 1.81 -22.36
N GLU A 352 -29.40 0.88 -23.01
CA GLU A 352 -28.27 1.09 -23.89
C GLU A 352 -28.59 2.02 -25.06
N THR A 353 -27.60 2.83 -25.47
CA THR A 353 -27.57 3.40 -26.82
C THR A 353 -26.21 3.12 -27.45
N GLU A 354 -26.22 2.34 -28.53
CA GLU A 354 -25.07 2.12 -29.41
C GLU A 354 -24.73 3.38 -30.21
N GLY A 355 -23.44 3.60 -30.43
CA GLY A 355 -22.92 4.59 -31.38
C GLY A 355 -21.43 4.42 -31.61
N ALA A 356 -21.05 3.75 -32.68
CA ALA A 356 -19.67 3.59 -33.15
C ALA A 356 -19.15 4.85 -33.86
N SER A 357 -17.83 5.13 -33.79
CA SER A 357 -16.98 5.46 -34.96
C SER A 357 -15.59 6.03 -34.57
N GLU A 358 -14.57 5.31 -35.06
CA GLU A 358 -13.30 5.71 -35.68
C GLU A 358 -12.25 6.61 -35.00
N ALA A 359 -11.01 6.12 -35.17
CA ALA A 359 -9.74 6.64 -34.72
C ALA A 359 -9.29 7.91 -35.47
N ALA A 360 -8.60 8.80 -34.76
CA ALA A 360 -7.75 9.82 -35.33
C ALA A 360 -6.44 9.93 -34.53
N SER A 361 -5.32 9.98 -35.24
CA SER A 361 -3.95 10.13 -34.72
C SER A 361 -3.68 11.55 -34.19
N PRO A 362 -2.73 11.76 -33.26
CA PRO A 362 -2.52 13.07 -32.65
C PRO A 362 -1.60 13.97 -33.51
N GLU A 363 -2.06 15.19 -33.76
CA GLU A 363 -1.27 16.29 -34.34
C GLU A 363 -0.66 17.15 -33.22
N ALA A 364 0.60 17.56 -33.39
CA ALA A 364 1.35 18.35 -32.40
C ALA A 364 0.98 19.85 -32.43
N PRO A 365 0.87 20.56 -31.30
CA PRO A 365 0.66 22.00 -31.29
C PRO A 365 1.97 22.80 -31.34
N THR A 366 1.93 23.93 -32.05
CA THR A 366 2.97 24.94 -32.20
C THR A 366 2.88 26.00 -31.08
N PRO A 367 3.99 26.63 -30.64
CA PRO A 367 3.98 27.47 -29.45
C PRO A 367 3.48 28.89 -29.73
N VAL A 368 2.57 29.40 -28.89
CA VAL A 368 2.14 30.79 -28.86
C VAL A 368 2.89 31.51 -27.75
N SER A 369 3.79 32.43 -28.11
CA SER A 369 4.37 33.38 -27.16
C SER A 369 3.51 34.65 -27.12
N SER A 370 2.85 34.90 -26.01
CA SER A 370 2.40 36.25 -25.64
C SER A 370 2.37 36.37 -24.13
N SER A 371 3.15 37.31 -23.60
CA SER A 371 3.08 37.78 -22.22
C SER A 371 1.83 38.63 -22.05
N ASP A 372 0.71 37.99 -21.69
CA ASP A 372 -0.52 38.69 -21.32
C ASP A 372 -0.47 38.97 -19.80
N PRO A 373 -0.49 40.24 -19.35
CA PRO A 373 -0.33 40.61 -17.93
C PRO A 373 -1.45 40.10 -17.00
N GLY A 374 -2.46 39.39 -17.50
CA GLY A 374 -3.48 38.69 -16.70
C GLY A 374 -3.22 37.19 -16.46
N ALA A 375 -2.12 36.61 -16.98
CA ALA A 375 -1.91 35.16 -17.02
C ALA A 375 -1.45 34.51 -15.70
N GLY A 376 -1.03 35.30 -14.71
CA GLY A 376 -0.38 34.81 -13.48
C GLY A 376 1.01 34.22 -13.73
N ARG A 377 1.92 34.29 -12.75
CA ARG A 377 3.30 33.80 -12.88
C ARG A 377 3.67 32.80 -11.78
N VAL A 378 4.21 31.66 -12.19
CA VAL A 378 4.71 30.58 -11.34
C VAL A 378 6.24 30.53 -11.44
N VAL A 379 6.91 30.62 -10.30
CA VAL A 379 8.37 30.63 -10.20
C VAL A 379 8.82 29.37 -9.45
N LEU A 380 9.53 28.47 -10.13
CA LEU A 380 10.15 27.29 -9.50
C LEU A 380 11.44 27.69 -8.81
N MET A 381 11.51 27.51 -7.51
CA MET A 381 12.74 27.43 -6.72
C MET A 381 12.97 25.97 -6.39
N GLY A 382 13.73 25.27 -7.23
CA GLY A 382 13.86 23.82 -7.19
C GLY A 382 14.90 23.30 -8.16
N GLN A 383 14.82 22.01 -8.48
CA GLN A 383 15.79 21.31 -9.31
C GLN A 383 15.18 20.78 -10.60
N ILE A 384 15.94 20.91 -11.68
CA ILE A 384 15.68 20.23 -12.94
C ILE A 384 16.85 19.31 -13.24
N LEU A 385 16.53 18.06 -13.53
CA LEU A 385 17.48 17.01 -13.86
C LEU A 385 16.99 16.20 -15.06
N VAL A 386 17.87 15.36 -15.59
CA VAL A 386 17.58 14.54 -16.76
C VAL A 386 17.27 13.11 -16.33
N ASP A 387 16.14 12.56 -16.74
CA ASP A 387 15.77 11.17 -16.50
C ASP A 387 16.21 10.27 -17.66
N ARG A 388 16.69 9.07 -17.33
CA ARG A 388 16.93 7.94 -18.22
C ARG A 388 16.04 6.80 -17.79
N VAL A 389 15.04 6.50 -18.60
CA VAL A 389 14.04 5.48 -18.27
C VAL A 389 14.46 4.15 -18.87
N LEU A 390 14.57 3.13 -18.04
CA LEU A 390 14.88 1.76 -18.44
C LEU A 390 13.73 0.86 -18.00
N GLN A 391 13.00 0.31 -18.97
CA GLN A 391 11.79 -0.47 -18.74
C GLN A 391 12.04 -1.98 -18.82
N GLY A 392 11.33 -2.73 -17.98
CA GLY A 392 11.39 -4.19 -17.93
C GLY A 392 12.66 -4.75 -17.27
N ALA A 393 13.50 -3.88 -16.71
CA ALA A 393 14.68 -4.25 -15.94
C ALA A 393 14.43 -4.06 -14.45
N ARG A 394 14.86 -5.03 -13.66
CA ARG A 394 14.79 -5.07 -12.21
C ARG A 394 16.15 -4.66 -11.62
N PRO A 395 16.18 -4.15 -10.39
CA PRO A 395 17.43 -3.86 -9.72
C PRO A 395 18.34 -5.11 -9.68
N ILE A 396 19.60 -4.96 -10.10
CA ILE A 396 20.60 -6.02 -10.01
C ILE A 396 21.34 -5.85 -8.68
N HIS A 397 21.21 -6.83 -7.81
CA HIS A 397 21.95 -6.89 -6.54
C HIS A 397 23.23 -7.72 -6.70
N GLY A 398 24.37 -7.19 -6.26
CA GLY A 398 25.67 -7.86 -6.39
C GLY A 398 26.26 -7.78 -7.80
N GLY A 399 26.45 -8.93 -8.47
CA GLY A 399 26.98 -9.01 -9.83
C GLY A 399 25.99 -9.67 -10.79
N GLY A 400 25.79 -9.11 -11.97
CA GLY A 400 24.85 -9.62 -12.98
C GLY A 400 24.69 -8.69 -14.18
N SER A 401 23.85 -9.10 -15.14
CA SER A 401 23.49 -8.29 -16.32
C SER A 401 22.04 -8.59 -16.71
N GLU A 402 21.27 -7.56 -17.03
CA GLU A 402 19.91 -7.68 -17.52
C GLU A 402 19.69 -6.80 -18.76
N TRP A 403 18.76 -7.22 -19.62
CA TRP A 403 18.32 -6.45 -20.77
C TRP A 403 17.13 -5.58 -20.40
N ALA A 404 17.27 -4.26 -20.55
CA ALA A 404 16.19 -3.30 -20.43
C ALA A 404 15.74 -2.83 -21.82
N ARG A 405 14.47 -2.40 -21.91
CA ARG A 405 14.01 -1.56 -23.01
C ARG A 405 14.36 -0.11 -22.69
N ASP A 406 14.99 0.58 -23.62
CA ASP A 406 15.26 2.01 -23.49
C ASP A 406 13.95 2.78 -23.62
N GLY A 407 13.47 3.32 -22.49
CA GLY A 407 12.32 4.21 -22.43
C GLY A 407 12.69 5.64 -22.80
N GLY A 408 13.98 5.93 -23.01
CA GLY A 408 14.47 7.19 -23.52
C GLY A 408 14.87 8.19 -22.45
N THR A 409 15.12 9.40 -22.95
CA THR A 409 15.67 10.55 -22.24
C THR A 409 14.59 11.58 -22.02
N HIS A 410 14.35 11.96 -20.76
CA HIS A 410 13.38 12.98 -20.42
C HIS A 410 14.01 14.05 -19.54
N VAL A 411 13.44 15.24 -19.52
CA VAL A 411 13.76 16.27 -18.52
C VAL A 411 12.68 16.18 -17.44
N GLY A 412 13.09 16.08 -16.18
CA GLY A 412 12.21 15.83 -15.05
C GLY A 412 12.44 16.79 -13.89
N GLY A 413 12.05 16.38 -12.68
CA GLY A 413 12.03 17.26 -11.50
C GLY A 413 11.00 18.39 -11.64
N GLY A 414 11.33 19.58 -11.14
CA GLY A 414 10.43 20.73 -11.17
C GLY A 414 10.01 21.19 -12.57
N PHE A 415 10.69 20.73 -13.63
CA PHE A 415 10.30 20.98 -15.02
C PHE A 415 8.87 20.51 -15.32
N ASN A 416 8.48 19.33 -14.84
CA ASN A 416 7.15 18.76 -15.10
C ASN A 416 6.02 19.67 -14.56
N ALA A 417 6.22 20.25 -13.38
CA ALA A 417 5.28 21.17 -12.77
C ALA A 417 5.21 22.51 -13.54
N LEU A 418 6.35 23.00 -14.05
CA LEU A 418 6.36 24.20 -14.90
C LEU A 418 5.65 23.97 -16.24
N VAL A 419 5.80 22.80 -16.85
CA VAL A 419 5.03 22.41 -18.04
C VAL A 419 3.53 22.42 -17.75
N ALA A 420 3.12 21.85 -16.62
CA ALA A 420 1.72 21.88 -16.20
C ALA A 420 1.20 23.32 -15.98
N ALA A 421 2.03 24.20 -15.39
CA ALA A 421 1.68 25.61 -15.24
C ALA A 421 1.53 26.33 -16.60
N ARG A 422 2.43 26.06 -17.56
CA ARG A 422 2.32 26.56 -18.94
C ARG A 422 1.06 26.08 -19.64
N ARG A 423 0.67 24.81 -19.45
CA ARG A 423 -0.58 24.25 -20.02
C ARG A 423 -1.83 24.93 -19.47
N MET A 424 -1.80 25.38 -18.21
CA MET A 424 -2.85 26.23 -17.63
C MET A 424 -2.79 27.69 -18.11
N GLY A 425 -1.79 28.07 -18.90
CA GLY A 425 -1.62 29.40 -19.47
C GLY A 425 -0.80 30.37 -18.61
N ALA A 426 -0.27 29.96 -17.45
CA ALA A 426 0.55 30.82 -16.61
C ALA A 426 1.94 31.06 -17.21
N GLU A 427 2.55 32.20 -16.89
CA GLU A 427 4.00 32.38 -17.09
C GLU A 427 4.75 31.43 -16.15
N ALA A 428 5.75 30.73 -16.68
CA ALA A 428 6.57 29.81 -15.91
C ALA A 428 8.02 30.28 -15.93
N VAL A 429 8.63 30.38 -14.75
CA VAL A 429 10.04 30.78 -14.57
C VAL A 429 10.75 29.69 -13.78
N SER A 430 11.89 29.22 -14.31
CA SER A 430 12.77 28.29 -13.62
C SER A 430 13.92 29.06 -12.95
N LEU A 431 14.11 28.85 -11.65
CA LEU A 431 15.31 29.25 -10.92
C LEU A 431 16.28 28.08 -10.67
N SER A 432 16.03 26.92 -11.29
CA SER A 432 16.93 25.77 -11.15
C SER A 432 18.32 26.12 -11.65
N PRO A 433 19.40 25.77 -10.93
CA PRO A 433 20.74 25.90 -11.48
C PRO A 433 20.93 25.03 -12.72
N ILE A 434 21.61 25.58 -13.72
CA ILE A 434 21.95 24.88 -14.96
C ILE A 434 23.47 24.92 -15.16
N GLY A 435 24.03 23.77 -15.49
CA GLY A 435 25.46 23.59 -15.67
C GLY A 435 25.95 23.90 -17.09
N THR A 436 27.12 23.37 -17.41
CA THR A 436 27.68 23.31 -18.76
C THR A 436 27.91 21.86 -19.16
N GLY A 437 27.11 21.34 -20.09
CA GLY A 437 27.25 19.97 -20.60
C GLY A 437 26.04 19.46 -21.39
N PRO A 438 26.06 18.19 -21.82
CA PRO A 438 24.95 17.59 -22.57
C PRO A 438 23.60 17.58 -21.83
N HIS A 439 23.58 17.30 -20.51
CA HIS A 439 22.32 17.32 -19.76
C HIS A 439 21.80 18.74 -19.57
N ALA A 440 22.68 19.69 -19.26
CA ALA A 440 22.36 21.11 -19.22
C ALA A 440 21.75 21.59 -20.55
N SER A 441 22.33 21.16 -21.68
CA SER A 441 21.81 21.49 -23.02
C SER A 441 20.40 20.93 -23.24
N LEU A 442 20.14 19.68 -22.85
CA LEU A 442 18.81 19.08 -22.91
C LEU A 442 17.79 19.86 -22.08
N ILE A 443 18.19 20.31 -20.89
CA ILE A 443 17.34 21.11 -20.00
C ILE A 443 17.04 22.47 -20.63
N THR A 444 18.06 23.20 -21.11
CA THR A 444 17.89 24.50 -21.76
C THR A 444 16.99 24.40 -22.99
N ASP A 445 17.18 23.38 -23.84
CA ASP A 445 16.35 23.14 -25.02
C ASP A 445 14.90 22.82 -24.63
N ALA A 446 14.69 22.02 -23.58
CA ALA A 446 13.36 21.68 -23.08
C ALA A 446 12.63 22.91 -22.51
N LEU A 447 13.31 23.74 -21.71
CA LEU A 447 12.76 25.00 -21.20
C LEU A 447 12.34 25.93 -22.34
N ALA A 448 13.19 26.10 -23.34
CA ALA A 448 12.91 26.93 -24.51
C ALA A 448 11.72 26.40 -25.31
N ARG A 449 11.62 25.07 -25.51
CA ARG A 449 10.51 24.44 -26.25
C ARG A 449 9.15 24.68 -25.59
N GLU A 450 9.10 24.62 -24.26
CA GLU A 450 7.86 24.82 -23.49
C GLU A 450 7.57 26.31 -23.20
N GLY A 451 8.48 27.21 -23.60
CA GLY A 451 8.38 28.65 -23.35
C GLY A 451 8.50 29.00 -21.86
N ILE A 452 9.32 28.26 -21.13
CA ILE A 452 9.65 28.52 -19.72
C ILE A 452 10.86 29.45 -19.66
N VAL A 453 10.77 30.51 -18.87
CA VAL A 453 11.86 31.46 -18.69
C VAL A 453 12.95 30.85 -17.81
N ASP A 454 14.17 30.73 -18.34
CA ASP A 454 15.35 30.39 -17.55
C ASP A 454 15.89 31.65 -16.86
N ALA A 455 15.76 31.71 -15.54
CA ALA A 455 16.31 32.77 -14.69
C ALA A 455 17.19 32.22 -13.55
N GLY A 456 17.58 30.95 -13.65
CA GLY A 456 18.41 30.28 -12.66
C GLY A 456 19.90 30.64 -12.77
N PRO A 457 20.72 30.29 -11.77
CA PRO A 457 22.15 30.48 -11.84
C PRO A 457 22.79 29.50 -12.84
N HIS A 458 23.74 29.99 -13.63
CA HIS A 458 24.53 29.15 -14.54
C HIS A 458 25.86 28.76 -13.86
N VAL A 459 26.10 27.45 -13.69
CA VAL A 459 27.25 26.89 -12.97
C VAL A 459 28.28 26.36 -13.96
N GLU A 460 29.40 27.06 -14.09
CA GLU A 460 30.45 26.66 -15.04
C GLU A 460 31.22 25.40 -14.61
N GLY A 461 31.57 24.55 -15.57
CA GLY A 461 32.51 23.44 -15.38
C GLY A 461 31.90 22.15 -14.83
N VAL A 462 30.58 22.11 -14.63
CA VAL A 462 29.83 20.91 -14.18
C VAL A 462 28.55 20.77 -14.99
N ASP A 463 28.16 19.55 -15.37
CA ASP A 463 26.88 19.29 -16.04
C ASP A 463 25.74 19.12 -15.01
N ASN A 464 24.49 19.15 -15.45
CA ASN A 464 23.37 18.74 -14.59
C ASN A 464 23.41 17.23 -14.32
N GLY A 465 22.96 16.88 -13.12
CA GLY A 465 22.72 15.51 -12.70
C GLY A 465 21.66 14.83 -13.55
N PHE A 466 21.68 13.51 -13.49
CA PHE A 466 20.68 12.66 -14.13
C PHE A 466 20.20 11.59 -13.17
N CYS A 467 18.98 11.11 -13.38
CA CYS A 467 18.37 9.99 -12.69
C CYS A 467 18.19 8.83 -13.66
N ILE A 468 18.62 7.62 -13.28
CA ILE A 468 18.19 6.40 -13.94
C ILE A 468 16.94 5.90 -13.24
N ALA A 469 15.83 5.86 -13.96
CA ALA A 469 14.58 5.26 -13.52
C ALA A 469 14.48 3.84 -14.08
N LEU A 470 14.74 2.84 -13.24
CA LEU A 470 14.48 1.44 -13.54
C LEU A 470 13.00 1.18 -13.25
N ILE A 471 12.24 0.84 -14.28
CA ILE A 471 10.84 0.43 -14.16
C ILE A 471 10.79 -1.06 -14.46
N ASP A 472 10.48 -1.87 -13.46
CA ASP A 472 10.40 -3.31 -13.66
C ASP A 472 9.10 -3.71 -14.40
N ARG A 473 8.94 -5.01 -14.67
CA ARG A 473 7.73 -5.51 -15.36
C ARG A 473 6.45 -5.41 -14.51
N ARG A 474 6.57 -5.07 -13.22
CA ARG A 474 5.50 -4.88 -12.25
C ARG A 474 5.19 -3.39 -12.05
N ALA A 475 5.80 -2.50 -12.84
CA ALA A 475 5.73 -1.04 -12.72
C ALA A 475 6.29 -0.46 -11.40
N GLU A 476 7.09 -1.26 -10.68
CA GLU A 476 7.87 -0.79 -9.53
C GLU A 476 9.10 -0.01 -10.02
N ARG A 477 9.44 1.03 -9.27
CA ARG A 477 10.42 2.05 -9.68
C ARG A 477 11.60 2.09 -8.75
N THR A 478 12.80 1.96 -9.30
CA THR A 478 14.07 2.23 -8.58
C THR A 478 14.79 3.39 -9.25
N PHE A 479 15.12 4.40 -8.46
CA PHE A 479 15.80 5.61 -8.93
C PHE A 479 17.27 5.60 -8.48
N ILE A 480 18.18 5.82 -9.43
CA ILE A 480 19.60 6.02 -9.15
C ILE A 480 20.00 7.39 -9.70
N SER A 481 20.15 8.36 -8.81
CA SER A 481 20.44 9.75 -9.17
C SER A 481 21.90 10.13 -8.94
N THR A 482 22.42 10.96 -9.83
CA THR A 482 23.69 11.67 -9.67
C THR A 482 23.44 13.12 -9.24
N LYS A 483 24.48 13.77 -8.71
CA LYS A 483 24.45 15.17 -8.30
C LYS A 483 25.28 15.99 -9.29
N GLY A 484 24.72 17.08 -9.79
CA GLY A 484 25.37 18.01 -10.71
C GLY A 484 25.13 19.47 -10.34
N ALA A 485 25.09 20.33 -11.36
CA ALA A 485 24.91 21.77 -11.20
C ALA A 485 23.67 22.15 -10.38
N GLU A 486 22.56 21.40 -10.50
CA GLU A 486 21.30 21.61 -9.79
C GLU A 486 21.43 21.54 -8.25
N THR A 487 22.54 21.02 -7.72
CA THR A 487 22.83 20.95 -6.28
C THR A 487 23.78 22.05 -5.79
N MET A 488 24.17 22.97 -6.66
CA MET A 488 25.24 23.96 -6.45
C MET A 488 24.73 25.40 -6.47
N THR A 489 23.52 25.64 -5.96
CA THR A 489 22.91 26.98 -5.94
C THR A 489 23.79 27.96 -5.14
N PRO A 490 24.23 29.09 -5.73
CA PRO A 490 24.90 30.14 -4.98
C PRO A 490 23.96 30.73 -3.92
N ALA A 491 24.46 30.97 -2.70
CA ALA A 491 23.64 31.33 -1.54
C ALA A 491 22.69 32.54 -1.75
N SER A 492 23.05 33.50 -2.60
CA SER A 492 22.22 34.68 -2.89
C SER A 492 21.32 34.55 -4.12
N ALA A 493 21.53 33.55 -4.98
CA ALA A 493 20.94 33.52 -6.33
C ALA A 493 19.40 33.58 -6.30
N TRP A 494 18.76 32.75 -5.47
CA TRP A 494 17.32 32.77 -5.32
C TRP A 494 16.83 34.01 -4.56
N ALA A 495 17.55 34.43 -3.52
CA ALA A 495 17.21 35.63 -2.74
C ALA A 495 17.18 36.91 -3.60
N ASP A 496 18.06 37.02 -4.59
CA ASP A 496 18.11 38.16 -5.50
C ASP A 496 16.89 38.20 -6.43
N PHE A 497 16.43 37.05 -6.92
CA PHE A 497 15.25 36.95 -7.77
C PHE A 497 13.95 37.16 -6.99
N VAL A 498 13.75 36.48 -5.86
CA VAL A 498 12.46 36.49 -5.14
C VAL A 498 12.09 37.88 -4.62
N ARG A 499 13.06 38.79 -4.40
CA ARG A 499 12.78 40.21 -4.07
C ARG A 499 12.02 40.96 -5.16
N THR A 500 12.03 40.44 -6.39
CA THR A 500 11.30 41.02 -7.54
C THR A 500 9.89 40.47 -7.69
N MET A 501 9.49 39.49 -6.86
CA MET A 501 8.16 38.91 -6.89
C MET A 501 7.12 39.84 -6.24
N SER A 502 5.88 39.63 -6.62
CA SER A 502 4.69 40.36 -6.20
C SER A 502 3.64 39.39 -5.66
N PRO A 503 2.63 39.87 -4.89
CA PRO A 503 1.59 39.00 -4.34
C PRO A 503 0.77 38.20 -5.37
N ASP A 504 0.77 38.62 -6.64
CA ASP A 504 0.10 37.89 -7.73
C ASP A 504 0.91 36.65 -8.18
N ASP A 505 2.19 36.58 -7.83
CA ASP A 505 3.07 35.45 -8.14
C ASP A 505 2.88 34.27 -7.17
N VAL A 506 3.29 33.09 -7.63
CA VAL A 506 3.41 31.88 -6.81
C VAL A 506 4.85 31.36 -6.86
N LEU A 507 5.46 31.20 -5.69
CA LEU A 507 6.74 30.51 -5.53
C LEU A 507 6.46 29.00 -5.31
N TYR A 508 6.82 28.18 -6.29
CA TYR A 508 6.76 26.73 -6.20
C TYR A 508 8.11 26.17 -5.76
N ILE A 509 8.10 25.32 -4.73
CA ILE A 509 9.30 24.70 -4.14
C ILE A 509 9.14 23.19 -4.24
N ASP A 510 10.08 22.52 -4.91
CA ASP A 510 10.11 21.05 -4.95
C ASP A 510 10.91 20.45 -3.79
N GLY A 511 10.59 19.21 -3.43
CA GLY A 511 11.24 18.52 -2.32
C GLY A 511 12.68 18.12 -2.64
N TYR A 512 13.01 17.87 -3.91
CA TYR A 512 14.34 17.42 -4.34
C TYR A 512 15.46 18.34 -3.84
N LEU A 513 15.26 19.65 -3.89
CA LEU A 513 16.27 20.61 -3.47
C LEU A 513 16.68 20.45 -1.99
N MET A 514 15.82 19.86 -1.14
CA MET A 514 16.05 19.66 0.29
C MET A 514 17.16 18.63 0.58
N ASP A 515 17.53 17.77 -0.37
CA ASP A 515 18.61 16.79 -0.20
C ASP A 515 20.01 17.44 -0.11
N HIS A 516 20.14 18.71 -0.51
CA HIS A 516 21.44 19.36 -0.64
C HIS A 516 21.60 20.54 0.32
N PRO A 517 22.63 20.54 1.20
CA PRO A 517 22.84 21.61 2.17
C PRO A 517 22.93 23.02 1.56
N ALA A 518 23.61 23.18 0.43
CA ALA A 518 23.76 24.48 -0.24
C ALA A 518 22.42 25.02 -0.75
N ASN A 519 21.60 24.15 -1.36
CA ASN A 519 20.27 24.52 -1.82
C ASN A 519 19.34 24.84 -0.64
N ARG A 520 19.41 24.06 0.45
CA ARG A 520 18.64 24.35 1.66
C ARG A 520 18.99 25.73 2.23
N GLU A 521 20.28 26.06 2.32
CA GLU A 521 20.73 27.38 2.78
C GLU A 521 20.26 28.51 1.86
N ALA A 522 20.34 28.33 0.54
CA ALA A 522 19.86 29.30 -0.44
C ALA A 522 18.33 29.49 -0.38
N ALA A 523 17.57 28.41 -0.20
CA ALA A 523 16.11 28.45 -0.04
C ALA A 523 15.71 29.20 1.24
N GLU A 524 16.38 28.92 2.35
CA GLU A 524 16.21 29.64 3.61
C GLU A 524 16.52 31.13 3.46
N ALA A 525 17.59 31.48 2.75
CA ALA A 525 17.95 32.87 2.48
C ALA A 525 16.92 33.58 1.60
N ALA A 526 16.38 32.90 0.60
CA ALA A 526 15.34 33.43 -0.29
C ALA A 526 14.02 33.65 0.46
N LEU A 527 13.57 32.67 1.22
CA LEU A 527 12.31 32.75 1.99
C LEU A 527 12.34 33.88 3.03
N ARG A 528 13.49 34.16 3.66
CA ARG A 528 13.64 35.30 4.59
C ARG A 528 13.44 36.68 3.95
N VAL A 529 13.66 36.79 2.64
CA VAL A 529 13.54 38.07 1.91
C VAL A 529 12.38 38.06 0.92
N LEU A 530 11.53 37.02 0.96
CA LEU A 530 10.35 36.91 0.14
C LEU A 530 9.38 38.04 0.49
N PRO A 531 8.90 38.83 -0.50
CA PRO A 531 7.92 39.87 -0.24
C PRO A 531 6.64 39.32 0.39
N GLU A 532 6.07 40.08 1.33
CA GLU A 532 4.82 39.72 1.99
C GLU A 532 3.67 39.57 0.98
N GLY A 533 2.86 38.52 1.14
CA GLY A 533 1.72 38.24 0.26
C GLY A 533 2.03 37.36 -0.95
N VAL A 534 3.32 37.12 -1.28
CA VAL A 534 3.68 36.09 -2.27
C VAL A 534 3.23 34.73 -1.77
N ARG A 535 2.51 33.98 -2.61
CA ARG A 535 2.04 32.65 -2.25
C ARG A 535 3.14 31.62 -2.44
N VAL A 536 3.24 30.67 -1.52
CA VAL A 536 4.21 29.59 -1.57
C VAL A 536 3.50 28.25 -1.66
N LEU A 537 3.88 27.43 -2.63
CA LEU A 537 3.47 26.02 -2.71
C LEU A 537 4.73 25.16 -2.54
N LEU A 538 4.86 24.49 -1.40
CA LEU A 538 5.93 23.54 -1.12
C LEU A 538 5.40 22.13 -1.35
N ASP A 539 5.96 21.40 -2.31
CA ASP A 539 5.75 19.96 -2.45
C ASP A 539 6.90 19.22 -1.76
N VAL A 540 6.61 18.47 -0.68
CA VAL A 540 7.63 17.76 0.09
C VAL A 540 8.05 16.43 -0.55
N SER A 541 7.45 16.06 -1.69
CA SER A 541 7.84 14.86 -2.45
C SER A 541 9.12 15.10 -3.29
N PRO A 542 10.01 14.10 -3.45
CA PRO A 542 10.09 12.85 -2.70
C PRO A 542 10.95 12.98 -1.42
N VAL A 543 11.65 14.10 -1.24
CA VAL A 543 12.55 14.34 -0.11
C VAL A 543 11.89 15.32 0.87
N ILE A 544 11.51 14.79 2.03
CA ILE A 544 10.87 15.59 3.08
C ILE A 544 11.87 16.60 3.64
N GLY A 545 11.62 17.88 3.36
CA GLY A 545 12.28 19.02 3.99
C GLY A 545 11.37 20.24 3.98
N ILE A 546 11.15 20.82 5.15
CA ILE A 546 10.32 22.02 5.33
C ILE A 546 11.25 23.12 5.85
N PRO A 547 11.47 24.21 5.08
CA PRO A 547 12.27 25.33 5.53
C PRO A 547 11.70 26.00 6.78
N GLU A 548 12.57 26.37 7.71
CA GLU A 548 12.21 27.09 8.94
C GLU A 548 11.66 28.48 8.63
N SER A 549 12.13 29.11 7.55
CA SER A 549 11.70 30.45 7.11
C SER A 549 10.43 30.43 6.24
N LEU A 550 9.72 29.29 6.14
CA LEU A 550 8.49 29.20 5.37
C LEU A 550 7.41 30.15 5.96
N PRO A 551 6.72 30.96 5.14
CA PRO A 551 5.66 31.84 5.64
C PRO A 551 4.54 31.05 6.32
N THR A 552 4.08 31.50 7.48
CA THR A 552 2.94 30.89 8.18
C THR A 552 1.60 31.17 7.50
N HIS A 553 1.51 32.27 6.75
CA HIS A 553 0.37 32.65 5.94
C HIS A 553 0.76 32.58 4.46
N HIS A 554 -0.19 32.22 3.60
CA HIS A 554 0.00 32.09 2.16
C HIS A 554 0.93 30.95 1.72
N ALA A 555 1.25 30.00 2.60
CA ALA A 555 1.97 28.77 2.25
C ALA A 555 1.05 27.55 2.28
N ILE A 556 1.11 26.73 1.23
CA ILE A 556 0.50 25.40 1.17
C ILE A 556 1.63 24.36 1.14
N ILE A 557 1.60 23.43 2.09
CA ILE A 557 2.51 22.29 2.19
C ILE A 557 1.78 21.07 1.61
N SER A 558 2.14 20.71 0.38
CA SER A 558 1.61 19.57 -0.37
C SER A 558 2.46 18.33 -0.12
N MET A 559 1.81 17.18 0.05
CA MET A 559 2.44 15.89 0.31
C MET A 559 1.56 14.73 -0.19
N ASN A 560 2.13 13.56 -0.43
CA ASN A 560 1.33 12.34 -0.60
C ASN A 560 1.05 11.64 0.75
N SER A 561 0.28 10.55 0.71
CA SER A 561 -0.06 9.76 1.91
C SER A 561 1.17 9.21 2.65
N VAL A 562 2.21 8.80 1.93
CA VAL A 562 3.45 8.24 2.49
C VAL A 562 4.23 9.32 3.26
N GLU A 563 4.42 10.48 2.65
CA GLU A 563 5.10 11.62 3.26
C GLU A 563 4.32 12.20 4.43
N ALA A 564 3.00 12.29 4.33
CA ALA A 564 2.16 12.73 5.45
C ALA A 564 2.36 11.87 6.69
N ARG A 565 2.41 10.54 6.52
CA ARG A 565 2.69 9.58 7.61
C ARG A 565 4.11 9.73 8.14
N ALA A 566 5.09 9.92 7.26
CA ALA A 566 6.48 10.11 7.65
C ALA A 566 6.68 11.41 8.45
N ILE A 567 6.08 12.52 8.03
CA ILE A 567 6.10 13.80 8.76
C ILE A 567 5.42 13.64 10.11
N ALA A 568 4.24 13.01 10.17
CA ALA A 568 3.53 12.77 11.43
C ALA A 568 4.39 12.02 12.45
N LYS A 569 5.12 10.99 11.98
CA LYS A 569 6.07 10.23 12.79
C LYS A 569 7.24 11.09 13.27
N GLN A 570 7.83 11.92 12.39
CA GLN A 570 8.92 12.83 12.76
C GLN A 570 8.47 13.88 13.80
N SER A 571 7.22 14.32 13.71
CA SER A 571 6.59 15.25 14.64
C SER A 571 6.07 14.61 15.94
N ARG A 572 6.27 13.30 16.13
CA ARG A 572 5.80 12.55 17.32
C ARG A 572 4.29 12.63 17.53
N LEU A 573 3.53 12.62 16.44
CA LEU A 573 2.08 12.54 16.47
C LEU A 573 1.72 11.05 16.56
N ASP A 574 1.50 10.56 17.79
CA ASP A 574 1.27 9.15 18.08
C ASP A 574 -0.15 8.70 17.69
N GLY A 575 -0.25 7.53 17.03
CA GLY A 575 -1.51 6.88 16.66
C GLY A 575 -1.88 6.98 15.17
N TYR A 576 -2.64 6.00 14.67
CA TYR A 576 -3.15 6.01 13.30
C TYR A 576 -4.38 6.92 13.21
N LEU A 577 -4.23 8.09 12.61
CA LEU A 577 -5.32 9.02 12.33
C LEU A 577 -5.80 8.89 10.88
N PRO A 578 -7.12 8.96 10.60
CA PRO A 578 -7.62 9.15 9.24
C PRO A 578 -7.05 10.44 8.61
N PHE A 579 -6.94 10.50 7.27
CA PHE A 579 -6.19 11.56 6.59
C PHE A 579 -6.80 12.97 6.72
N ASP A 580 -8.11 13.08 6.94
CA ASP A 580 -8.78 14.34 7.27
C ASP A 580 -8.27 14.92 8.60
N SER A 581 -8.25 14.09 9.64
CA SER A 581 -7.79 14.41 10.99
C SER A 581 -6.28 14.64 11.00
N LEU A 582 -5.54 13.84 10.24
CA LEU A 582 -4.10 13.99 10.08
C LEU A 582 -3.75 15.32 9.39
N SER A 583 -4.46 15.70 8.33
CA SER A 583 -4.25 16.99 7.66
C SER A 583 -4.49 18.16 8.63
N CYS A 584 -5.55 18.11 9.45
CA CYS A 584 -5.78 19.13 10.48
C CYS A 584 -4.62 19.24 11.47
N LEU A 585 -4.16 18.10 11.99
CA LEU A 585 -3.09 18.06 12.99
C LEU A 585 -1.74 18.50 12.41
N LEU A 586 -1.44 18.13 11.17
CA LEU A 586 -0.26 18.59 10.45
C LEU A 586 -0.33 20.10 10.17
N ALA A 587 -1.49 20.64 9.78
CA ALA A 587 -1.64 22.08 9.58
C ALA A 587 -1.35 22.87 10.86
N GLN A 588 -1.84 22.38 12.02
CA GLN A 588 -1.54 22.96 13.32
C GLN A 588 -0.07 22.82 13.71
N THR A 589 0.53 21.65 13.46
CA THR A 589 1.91 21.33 13.88
C THR A 589 2.95 22.07 13.04
N LEU A 590 2.71 22.18 11.73
CA LEU A 590 3.62 22.82 10.78
C LEU A 590 3.39 24.33 10.67
N GLY A 591 2.22 24.83 11.11
CA GLY A 591 1.90 26.25 11.09
C GLY A 591 1.57 26.81 9.70
N GLY A 592 1.24 25.96 8.73
CA GLY A 592 0.85 26.32 7.36
C GLY A 592 -0.30 25.44 6.84
N ASP A 593 -0.94 25.85 5.75
CA ASP A 593 -2.02 25.05 5.14
C ASP A 593 -1.44 23.74 4.62
N THR A 594 -2.14 22.61 4.82
CA THR A 594 -1.67 21.30 4.37
C THR A 594 -2.59 20.72 3.32
N LEU A 595 -1.99 20.04 2.35
CA LEU A 595 -2.68 19.32 1.29
C LEU A 595 -2.10 17.90 1.19
N ILE A 596 -2.89 16.90 1.58
CA ILE A 596 -2.54 15.48 1.47
C ILE A 596 -3.21 14.90 0.23
N ARG A 597 -2.41 14.56 -0.79
CA ARG A 597 -2.84 13.87 -2.01
C ARG A 597 -3.03 12.38 -1.72
N LEU A 598 -4.20 11.83 -2.04
CA LEU A 598 -4.62 10.45 -1.73
C LEU A 598 -4.90 9.62 -3.00
N GLY A 599 -4.30 10.00 -4.14
CA GLY A 599 -4.46 9.29 -5.40
C GLY A 599 -5.92 9.21 -5.84
N ALA A 600 -6.42 8.01 -6.14
CA ALA A 600 -7.80 7.77 -6.54
C ALA A 600 -8.85 8.18 -5.49
N SER A 601 -8.44 8.36 -4.22
CA SER A 601 -9.31 8.83 -3.14
C SER A 601 -9.41 10.36 -3.05
N GLY A 602 -8.81 11.11 -3.97
CA GLY A 602 -8.83 12.57 -3.98
C GLY A 602 -7.75 13.21 -3.13
N ALA A 603 -8.09 14.25 -2.38
CA ALA A 603 -7.15 14.91 -1.46
C ALA A 603 -7.85 15.43 -0.20
N CYS A 604 -7.09 15.62 0.87
CA CYS A 604 -7.56 16.31 2.08
C CYS A 604 -6.79 17.63 2.23
N PHE A 605 -7.53 18.73 2.39
CA PHE A 605 -6.97 20.06 2.59
C PHE A 605 -7.36 20.62 3.95
N ALA A 606 -6.42 21.09 4.75
CA ALA A 606 -6.69 21.75 6.03
C ALA A 606 -5.95 23.09 6.13
N ARG A 607 -6.66 24.13 6.55
CA ARG A 607 -6.05 25.44 6.80
C ARG A 607 -5.36 25.49 8.16
N SER A 608 -4.23 26.16 8.23
CA SER A 608 -3.65 26.57 9.51
C SER A 608 -4.50 27.69 10.09
N VAL A 609 -5.13 27.40 11.23
CA VAL A 609 -5.89 28.39 12.02
C VAL A 609 -5.21 28.58 13.38
N GLY A 610 -5.41 29.74 13.98
CA GLY A 610 -4.84 30.05 15.29
C GLY A 610 -5.25 29.02 16.36
N PRO A 611 -4.48 28.90 17.45
CA PRO A 611 -4.61 27.82 18.44
C PRO A 611 -5.98 27.70 19.12
N ASP A 612 -6.82 28.75 19.04
CA ASP A 612 -8.16 28.80 19.64
C ASP A 612 -9.31 28.47 18.66
N SER A 613 -9.00 28.10 17.40
CA SER A 613 -10.00 27.81 16.36
C SER A 613 -9.98 26.34 15.95
N GLU A 614 -11.15 25.72 15.80
CA GLU A 614 -11.26 24.36 15.29
C GLU A 614 -10.80 24.29 13.83
N THR A 615 -9.72 23.54 13.57
CA THR A 615 -9.31 23.19 12.22
C THR A 615 -10.22 22.08 11.69
N SER A 616 -10.79 22.27 10.50
CA SER A 616 -11.50 21.22 9.78
C SER A 616 -10.84 21.00 8.42
N ALA A 617 -10.70 19.74 8.03
CA ALA A 617 -10.22 19.36 6.72
C ALA A 617 -11.38 19.28 5.75
N VAL A 618 -11.14 19.71 4.51
CA VAL A 618 -12.05 19.59 3.38
C VAL A 618 -11.54 18.47 2.49
N HIS A 619 -12.40 17.51 2.20
CA HIS A 619 -12.12 16.50 1.17
C HIS A 619 -12.35 17.10 -0.21
N ILE A 620 -11.39 16.89 -1.10
CA ILE A 620 -11.40 17.38 -2.48
C ILE A 620 -11.59 16.16 -3.39
N PRO A 621 -12.66 16.13 -4.21
CA PRO A 621 -12.93 15.01 -5.11
C PRO A 621 -11.93 14.94 -6.26
N THR A 622 -11.86 13.78 -6.91
CA THR A 622 -11.02 13.51 -8.08
C THR A 622 -11.81 12.62 -9.06
N PRO A 623 -11.60 12.71 -10.38
CA PRO A 623 -12.31 11.84 -11.31
C PRO A 623 -11.78 10.40 -11.21
N THR A 624 -12.68 9.43 -11.39
CA THR A 624 -12.29 8.03 -11.54
C THR A 624 -11.71 7.81 -12.93
N VAL A 625 -10.50 7.27 -13.00
CA VAL A 625 -9.76 7.04 -14.25
C VAL A 625 -9.09 5.67 -14.23
N ASP A 626 -8.89 5.08 -15.41
CA ASP A 626 -8.03 3.92 -15.59
C ASP A 626 -6.57 4.38 -15.71
N ALA A 627 -5.81 4.31 -14.62
CA ALA A 627 -4.42 4.77 -14.59
C ALA A 627 -3.51 3.84 -15.40
N VAL A 628 -2.69 4.43 -16.28
CA VAL A 628 -1.67 3.76 -17.11
C VAL A 628 -0.28 3.96 -16.53
N ASP A 629 0.06 5.19 -16.13
CA ASP A 629 1.37 5.55 -15.56
C ASP A 629 1.21 6.74 -14.62
N THR A 630 1.50 6.57 -13.33
CA THR A 630 1.34 7.64 -12.34
C THR A 630 2.54 8.60 -12.29
N ASN A 631 3.56 8.40 -13.13
CA ASN A 631 4.75 9.24 -13.15
C ASN A 631 4.42 10.67 -13.59
N GLY A 632 4.83 11.66 -12.79
CA GLY A 632 4.52 13.07 -13.01
C GLY A 632 3.08 13.50 -12.68
N ALA A 633 2.20 12.61 -12.21
CA ALA A 633 0.85 12.97 -11.78
C ALA A 633 0.87 13.97 -10.61
N GLY A 634 1.81 13.80 -9.67
CA GLY A 634 2.04 14.74 -8.57
C GLY A 634 2.51 16.11 -9.07
N ASP A 635 3.43 16.14 -10.03
CA ASP A 635 3.94 17.37 -10.63
C ASP A 635 2.84 18.11 -11.43
N ALA A 636 2.02 17.38 -12.18
CA ALA A 636 0.87 17.92 -12.91
C ALA A 636 -0.12 18.58 -11.94
N HIS A 637 -0.44 17.89 -10.85
CA HIS A 637 -1.27 18.43 -9.78
C HIS A 637 -0.65 19.70 -9.18
N SER A 638 0.61 19.67 -8.74
CA SER A 638 1.27 20.81 -8.10
C SER A 638 1.43 22.01 -9.04
N GLY A 639 1.75 21.78 -10.31
CA GLY A 639 1.87 22.83 -11.32
C GLY A 639 0.53 23.49 -11.68
N VAL A 640 -0.54 22.71 -11.79
CA VAL A 640 -1.90 23.24 -12.04
C VAL A 640 -2.43 23.98 -10.83
N LEU A 641 -2.16 23.51 -9.62
CA LEU A 641 -2.49 24.24 -8.39
C LEU A 641 -1.76 25.59 -8.35
N ALA A 642 -0.44 25.60 -8.60
CA ALA A 642 0.35 26.83 -8.62
C ALA A 642 -0.15 27.83 -9.67
N ALA A 643 -0.44 27.38 -10.89
CA ALA A 643 -0.97 28.23 -11.95
C ALA A 643 -2.36 28.78 -11.62
N SER A 644 -3.24 27.94 -11.09
CA SER A 644 -4.59 28.34 -10.68
C SER A 644 -4.54 29.41 -9.60
N LEU A 645 -3.66 29.24 -8.61
CA LEU A 645 -3.40 30.27 -7.61
C LEU A 645 -2.90 31.54 -8.30
N ALA A 646 -1.84 31.49 -9.11
CA ALA A 646 -1.29 32.65 -9.80
C ALA A 646 -2.34 33.44 -10.62
N GLN A 647 -3.32 32.76 -11.21
CA GLN A 647 -4.43 33.35 -11.97
C GLN A 647 -5.59 33.89 -11.11
N GLY A 648 -5.51 33.77 -9.79
CA GLY A 648 -6.55 34.21 -8.86
C GLY A 648 -7.79 33.31 -8.84
N ILE A 649 -7.69 32.07 -9.33
CA ILE A 649 -8.78 31.09 -9.24
C ILE A 649 -9.05 30.79 -7.75
N PRO A 650 -10.32 30.77 -7.30
CA PRO A 650 -10.65 30.44 -5.92
C PRO A 650 -10.05 29.10 -5.49
N LEU A 651 -9.46 29.05 -4.29
CA LEU A 651 -8.69 27.90 -3.80
C LEU A 651 -9.44 26.57 -3.90
N GLU A 652 -10.72 26.55 -3.54
CA GLU A 652 -11.56 25.34 -3.62
C GLU A 652 -11.62 24.79 -5.05
N ARG A 653 -11.80 25.66 -6.04
CA ARG A 653 -11.79 25.28 -7.45
C ARG A 653 -10.39 24.89 -7.92
N ALA A 654 -9.36 25.61 -7.48
CA ALA A 654 -7.96 25.32 -7.81
C ALA A 654 -7.55 23.90 -7.34
N LEU A 655 -8.00 23.46 -6.17
CA LEU A 655 -7.76 22.12 -5.64
C LEU A 655 -8.45 21.04 -6.49
N VAL A 656 -9.69 21.27 -6.95
CA VAL A 656 -10.39 20.33 -7.84
C VAL A 656 -9.70 20.24 -9.21
N LEU A 657 -9.30 21.37 -9.79
CA LEU A 657 -8.54 21.40 -11.05
C LEU A 657 -7.21 20.63 -10.92
N ALA A 658 -6.50 20.80 -9.80
CA ALA A 658 -5.25 20.09 -9.53
C ALA A 658 -5.47 18.57 -9.42
N ASN A 659 -6.52 18.12 -8.74
CA ASN A 659 -6.89 16.70 -8.67
C ASN A 659 -7.22 16.13 -10.06
N CYS A 660 -8.00 16.86 -10.86
CA CYS A 660 -8.32 16.45 -12.23
C CYS A 660 -7.06 16.34 -13.10
N ALA A 661 -6.14 17.30 -13.00
CA ALA A 661 -4.89 17.28 -13.73
C ALA A 661 -4.03 16.06 -13.37
N GLY A 662 -3.88 15.76 -12.07
CA GLY A 662 -3.14 14.59 -11.61
C GLY A 662 -3.77 13.27 -12.07
N ALA A 663 -5.10 13.15 -11.97
CA ALA A 663 -5.81 11.96 -12.42
C ALA A 663 -5.68 11.76 -13.93
N LEU A 664 -5.98 12.77 -14.75
CA LEU A 664 -5.88 12.70 -16.21
C LEU A 664 -4.44 12.49 -16.68
N ALA A 665 -3.44 13.11 -16.06
CA ALA A 665 -2.03 12.87 -16.37
C ALA A 665 -1.63 11.40 -16.16
N SER A 666 -2.30 10.69 -15.24
CA SER A 666 -2.04 9.27 -14.99
C SER A 666 -2.59 8.32 -16.06
N THR A 667 -3.42 8.81 -16.99
CA THR A 667 -4.00 8.00 -18.08
C THR A 667 -3.07 7.84 -19.29
N VAL A 668 -1.91 8.50 -19.26
CA VAL A 668 -0.93 8.54 -20.35
C VAL A 668 0.48 8.36 -19.79
N VAL A 669 1.40 7.87 -20.60
CA VAL A 669 2.79 7.65 -20.18
C VAL A 669 3.48 8.99 -19.88
N GLY A 670 4.07 9.11 -18.69
CA GLY A 670 4.71 10.31 -18.15
C GLY A 670 6.20 10.44 -18.53
N PRO A 671 6.95 11.42 -17.97
CA PRO A 671 6.60 12.22 -16.78
C PRO A 671 5.95 13.59 -17.04
N ALA A 672 6.16 14.24 -18.19
CA ALA A 672 5.63 15.59 -18.46
C ALA A 672 4.27 15.58 -19.18
N SER A 673 3.32 14.79 -18.66
CA SER A 673 2.08 14.39 -19.35
C SER A 673 0.81 15.14 -18.92
N CYS A 674 0.94 16.29 -18.26
CA CYS A 674 -0.22 17.08 -17.80
C CYS A 674 -1.24 17.32 -18.94
N PRO A 675 -2.54 17.07 -18.78
CA PRO A 675 -3.55 17.28 -19.84
C PRO A 675 -3.69 18.76 -20.29
N THR A 676 -4.53 19.02 -21.30
CA THR A 676 -4.84 20.39 -21.73
C THR A 676 -5.70 21.11 -20.68
N ARG A 677 -5.70 22.45 -20.70
CA ARG A 677 -6.54 23.25 -19.80
C ARG A 677 -8.03 22.92 -20.00
N GLU A 678 -8.47 22.78 -21.26
CA GLU A 678 -9.87 22.45 -21.56
C GLU A 678 -10.28 21.10 -20.94
N ASP A 679 -9.43 20.07 -21.04
CA ASP A 679 -9.71 18.75 -20.47
C ASP A 679 -9.80 18.80 -18.93
N ILE A 680 -8.90 19.56 -18.29
CA ILE A 680 -8.90 19.74 -16.83
C ILE A 680 -10.17 20.46 -16.37
N GLU A 681 -10.53 21.56 -17.03
CA GLU A 681 -11.72 22.35 -16.69
C GLU A 681 -13.00 21.53 -16.90
N ALA A 682 -13.11 20.79 -18.01
CA ALA A 682 -14.24 19.91 -18.29
C ALA A 682 -14.41 18.80 -17.23
N ALA A 683 -13.31 18.15 -16.83
CA ALA A 683 -13.35 17.14 -15.77
C ALA A 683 -13.77 17.72 -14.42
N ALA A 684 -13.28 18.92 -14.07
CA ALA A 684 -13.65 19.60 -12.83
C ALA A 684 -15.11 20.06 -12.82
N ASP A 685 -15.64 20.49 -13.97
CA ASP A 685 -17.07 20.84 -14.11
C ASP A 685 -17.96 19.61 -13.95
N ALA A 686 -17.61 18.48 -14.56
CA ALA A 686 -18.34 17.22 -14.39
C ALA A 686 -18.42 16.78 -12.92
N LEU A 687 -17.34 16.93 -12.15
CA LEU A 687 -17.34 16.65 -10.70
C LEU A 687 -18.27 17.57 -9.92
N SER A 688 -18.37 18.83 -10.33
CA SER A 688 -19.23 19.83 -9.68
C SER A 688 -20.71 19.57 -9.93
N GLU A 689 -21.06 19.03 -11.11
CA GLU A 689 -22.43 18.63 -11.46
C GLU A 689 -22.89 17.33 -10.79
N SER A 690 -21.95 16.42 -10.52
CA SER A 690 -22.20 15.12 -9.88
C SER A 690 -22.50 15.20 -8.37
N GLY A 691 -22.23 16.34 -7.74
CA GLY A 691 -22.33 16.57 -6.29
C GLY A 691 -23.58 17.32 -5.81
N ASN A 692 -24.50 17.68 -6.72
CA ASN A 692 -25.85 18.22 -6.42
C ASN A 692 -26.89 17.11 -6.56
#